data_AF-A0A352FV44-F1
#
_entry.id   AF-A0A352FV44-F1
#
_cell.length_a   1.000
_cell.length_b   1.000
_cell.length_c   1.000
_cell.angle_alpha   90.00
_cell.angle_beta   90.00
_cell.angle_gamma   90.00
#
_symmetry.space_group_name_H-M   'P 1'
#
loop_
_entity.id
_entity.type
_entity.pdbx_description
1 polymer ?
#
loop_
_entity_poly.entity_id
_entity_poly.type
_entity_poly.pdbx_seq_one_letter_code
_entity_poly.pdbx_strand_id
1 'polypeptide(L)'
;MDKTDGEMLRADNSLNRHRRLFVFTGSAAQLLIDYRRRNAMKLANRVLLCALAIFVLSAVAFGQTPRGENDPRNLSPSVGTGGPEGGPTGLFTIYDGSTLRKGEFTFSFAFSNYDRDPGNVDITDWPASFNVGLNDHLELFFKTNAYRGIKVNNPQNLSSFYLPNTQGYFGAGLLGSGPAIILAPSGPNVGTIAGTAVFRPPFCPGCVAGTDPLAVYYSAGQPFVAYPYTGGTGPNFGLGPGVIGGLFGFPGFSATLGPPTGGTTNFGAAGTFPGVGSPVGSILPGIVLATIQMPCTALTGNCRPPGSPNPLSPIVIPTSYTTAPSYLPDAPFVSRLYGESSVTDMVIGAKWRITGPRNPFGFGFIPFYRWYLDKAKDGQGFNQLQRGASPGGNIGDFGLVMFADARLSRSVNLSANLGYILNSNPKGADGVALLDRPDEVIAGIGVDFPINKYVQPMMEFRSTEYVAGRTPNAFQNNPVEFTAGIKIYPARWWGFGAWYRRALNDQRQKNIAPQDASATVQQITNVNVPGRGIIVVPGTSVISTSAGFPLGFQPSSDPYGFGAQLWFGHRNKREPAILPNQPPTASIAASVTTITLPCPPGFHSKGGSCAAVSTGVQLATTATDPDGDTLLYSYTVTGGRITGEGANVSWDLSGLGPGTYSASVDVDDGCGCITAATTTVTIANCSDCEKDLVCPTVSVDCPTEVEESGAATFTAKFNQGTPVVSETYNWSVSAGTITSGQGTSSITVSAAGLGGQTITATVEIGGVDPTCPRTASCSTPVKGKPPISRKFDEYGNIRFNDEKARLDNFAIQLQNEPTAQGYIIGYGSCDAEGLTRANRAKDYLVNTRGIDAGRLMTVDAGCLPELDVQLWIAPQGATPPTGDAQGVISPCPDCKKKPATRRRGARRRGEE
;
A
#
# COMPACT_ATOMS: atom_id res chain seq x y z
N MET A 1 -63.70 -48.86 28.41
CA MET A 1 -62.87 -50.01 28.03
C MET A 1 -62.73 -49.99 26.51
N ASP A 2 -61.49 -49.73 26.05
CA ASP A 2 -60.86 -49.89 24.71
C ASP A 2 -61.65 -49.57 23.41
N LYS A 3 -61.22 -48.52 22.65
CA LYS A 3 -60.26 -48.52 21.48
C LYS A 3 -60.85 -49.21 20.23
N THR A 4 -60.87 -48.66 19.02
CA THR A 4 -59.88 -47.85 18.26
C THR A 4 -60.54 -47.25 17.00
N ASP A 5 -59.93 -46.16 16.52
CA ASP A 5 -60.22 -45.39 15.30
C ASP A 5 -59.98 -46.11 13.96
N GLY A 6 -60.66 -45.65 12.91
CA GLY A 6 -60.40 -45.98 11.51
C GLY A 6 -60.74 -44.81 10.59
N GLU A 7 -59.73 -43.99 10.26
CA GLU A 7 -59.80 -42.96 9.22
C GLU A 7 -59.57 -43.58 7.84
N MET A 8 -60.56 -43.42 6.96
CA MET A 8 -60.37 -43.26 5.51
C MET A 8 -60.54 -41.78 5.21
N LEU A 9 -59.76 -41.19 4.29
CA LEU A 9 -60.29 -40.30 3.24
C LEU A 9 -59.23 -39.90 2.21
N ARG A 10 -59.72 -39.79 0.98
CA ARG A 10 -59.05 -39.49 -0.30
C ARG A 10 -58.48 -38.07 -0.34
N ALA A 11 -57.39 -37.89 -1.10
CA ALA A 11 -56.89 -36.57 -1.49
C ALA A 11 -57.58 -36.12 -2.80
N ASP A 12 -58.19 -34.93 -2.74
CA ASP A 12 -58.81 -34.24 -3.88
C ASP A 12 -57.98 -33.01 -4.27
N ASN A 13 -58.04 -32.65 -5.55
CA ASN A 13 -57.34 -31.51 -6.17
C ASN A 13 -58.06 -30.18 -5.86
N SER A 14 -57.35 -29.15 -5.39
CA SER A 14 -57.58 -27.75 -5.83
C SER A 14 -56.52 -26.76 -5.31
N LEU A 15 -56.26 -25.74 -6.14
CA LEU A 15 -55.40 -24.58 -5.89
C LEU A 15 -55.99 -23.62 -4.83
N ASN A 16 -55.20 -23.13 -3.86
CA ASN A 16 -54.87 -21.70 -3.67
C ASN A 16 -54.05 -21.40 -2.40
N ARG A 17 -53.54 -20.16 -2.35
CA ARG A 17 -52.39 -19.60 -1.61
C ARG A 17 -52.44 -19.55 -0.07
N HIS A 18 -51.21 -19.51 0.46
CA HIS A 18 -50.70 -18.81 1.67
C HIS A 18 -50.99 -19.37 3.07
N ARG A 19 -50.02 -20.15 3.59
CA ARG A 19 -49.15 -19.85 4.77
C ARG A 19 -48.46 -21.17 5.17
N ARG A 20 -47.17 -21.32 4.85
CA ARG A 20 -46.39 -22.48 5.31
C ARG A 20 -46.05 -22.31 6.79
N LEU A 21 -46.90 -22.85 7.65
CA LEU A 21 -46.51 -23.28 8.99
C LEU A 21 -45.64 -24.53 8.79
N PHE A 22 -44.33 -24.38 8.94
CA PHE A 22 -43.40 -25.51 8.88
C PHE A 22 -43.61 -26.39 10.12
N VAL A 23 -44.30 -27.51 9.96
CA VAL A 23 -44.26 -28.60 10.94
C VAL A 23 -43.00 -29.42 10.65
N PHE A 24 -41.95 -29.19 11.44
CA PHE A 24 -40.74 -30.00 11.42
C PHE A 24 -40.98 -31.28 12.24
N THR A 25 -41.05 -32.42 11.57
CA THR A 25 -40.82 -33.73 12.20
C THR A 25 -39.54 -34.32 11.62
N GLY A 26 -38.39 -33.81 12.07
CA GLY A 26 -37.07 -34.36 11.77
C GLY A 26 -36.38 -34.81 13.06
N SER A 27 -35.74 -35.98 13.04
CA SER A 27 -35.01 -36.50 14.20
C SER A 27 -33.79 -35.62 14.52
N ALA A 28 -33.26 -35.69 15.75
CA ALA A 28 -32.08 -34.94 16.18
C ALA A 28 -30.84 -35.15 15.27
N ALA A 29 -30.78 -36.28 14.54
CA ALA A 29 -29.76 -36.54 13.53
C ALA A 29 -29.89 -35.63 12.29
N GLN A 30 -31.10 -35.30 11.85
CA GLN A 30 -31.33 -34.34 10.76
C GLN A 30 -30.93 -32.91 11.14
N LEU A 31 -31.21 -32.50 12.38
CA LEU A 31 -30.82 -31.19 12.93
C LEU A 31 -29.29 -31.04 13.10
N LEU A 32 -28.56 -32.13 13.34
CA LEU A 32 -27.09 -32.14 13.49
C LEU A 32 -26.33 -32.35 12.18
N ILE A 33 -26.89 -33.11 11.22
CA ILE A 33 -26.37 -33.21 9.84
C ILE A 33 -26.44 -31.82 9.15
N ASP A 34 -27.52 -31.07 9.40
CA ASP A 34 -27.64 -29.66 9.00
C ASP A 34 -26.68 -28.71 9.75
N TYR A 35 -26.12 -29.12 10.89
CA TYR A 35 -25.21 -28.28 11.69
C TYR A 35 -23.77 -28.26 11.13
N ARG A 36 -23.30 -29.32 10.47
CA ARG A 36 -21.93 -29.40 9.92
C ARG A 36 -21.81 -29.24 8.39
N ARG A 37 -22.89 -29.41 7.60
CA ARG A 37 -22.97 -28.84 6.22
C ARG A 37 -22.70 -27.33 6.21
N ARG A 38 -22.95 -26.64 7.34
CA ARG A 38 -22.63 -25.22 7.53
C ARG A 38 -21.14 -24.88 7.51
N ASN A 39 -20.19 -25.79 7.76
CA ASN A 39 -18.76 -25.38 7.85
C ASN A 39 -18.05 -25.31 6.49
N ALA A 40 -18.37 -26.19 5.54
CA ALA A 40 -17.90 -26.08 4.15
C ALA A 40 -18.60 -24.94 3.40
N MET A 41 -19.92 -24.77 3.61
CA MET A 41 -20.65 -23.58 3.13
C MET A 41 -20.17 -22.29 3.80
N LYS A 42 -19.73 -22.31 5.07
CA LYS A 42 -19.07 -21.16 5.70
C LYS A 42 -17.77 -20.79 5.01
N LEU A 43 -16.98 -21.72 4.48
CA LEU A 43 -15.73 -21.38 3.79
C LEU A 43 -16.01 -20.74 2.42
N ALA A 44 -16.92 -21.32 1.63
CA ALA A 44 -17.40 -20.72 0.39
C ALA A 44 -17.99 -19.32 0.63
N ASN A 45 -18.90 -19.19 1.61
CA ASN A 45 -19.49 -17.90 2.00
C ASN A 45 -18.46 -16.93 2.56
N ARG A 46 -17.42 -17.40 3.26
CA ARG A 46 -16.31 -16.55 3.73
C ARG A 46 -15.46 -16.06 2.56
N VAL A 47 -15.15 -16.91 1.57
CA VAL A 47 -14.45 -16.47 0.35
C VAL A 47 -15.30 -15.44 -0.40
N LEU A 48 -16.61 -15.68 -0.53
CA LEU A 48 -17.55 -14.73 -1.11
C LEU A 48 -17.60 -13.40 -0.33
N LEU A 49 -17.73 -13.46 1.00
CA LEU A 49 -17.73 -12.27 1.86
C LEU A 49 -16.39 -11.53 1.83
N CYS A 50 -15.27 -12.24 1.80
CA CYS A 50 -13.95 -11.64 1.65
C CYS A 50 -13.78 -11.01 0.27
N ALA A 51 -14.27 -11.65 -0.80
CA ALA A 51 -14.24 -11.08 -2.14
C ALA A 51 -15.07 -9.79 -2.17
N LEU A 52 -16.30 -9.82 -1.65
CA LEU A 52 -17.16 -8.65 -1.48
C LEU A 52 -16.49 -7.55 -0.62
N ALA A 53 -15.88 -7.91 0.50
CA ALA A 53 -15.18 -6.97 1.35
C ALA A 53 -13.97 -6.35 0.63
N ILE A 54 -13.23 -7.13 -0.16
CA ILE A 54 -12.13 -6.63 -0.99
C ILE A 54 -12.69 -5.71 -2.08
N PHE A 55 -13.79 -6.04 -2.75
CA PHE A 55 -14.46 -5.14 -3.70
C PHE A 55 -14.78 -3.78 -3.05
N VAL A 56 -15.28 -3.79 -1.81
CA VAL A 56 -15.58 -2.57 -1.06
C VAL A 56 -14.31 -1.84 -0.60
N LEU A 57 -13.30 -2.55 -0.08
CA LEU A 57 -12.07 -2.00 0.49
C LEU A 57 -11.09 -1.50 -0.57
N SER A 58 -11.00 -2.18 -1.71
CA SER A 58 -10.16 -1.76 -2.86
C SER A 58 -10.67 -0.48 -3.49
N ALA A 59 -11.98 -0.22 -3.44
CA ALA A 59 -12.58 1.06 -3.79
C ALA A 59 -12.23 2.19 -2.79
N VAL A 60 -11.65 1.92 -1.62
CA VAL A 60 -11.23 2.97 -0.66
C VAL A 60 -9.73 3.27 -0.77
N ALA A 61 -8.96 2.43 -1.46
CA ALA A 61 -7.51 2.54 -1.62
C ALA A 61 -7.07 3.53 -2.73
N PHE A 62 -7.74 4.69 -2.84
CA PHE A 62 -7.50 5.72 -3.86
C PHE A 62 -6.13 6.45 -3.79
N GLY A 63 -5.19 5.99 -2.96
CA GLY A 63 -3.94 6.72 -2.66
C GLY A 63 -2.66 6.16 -3.27
N GLN A 64 -2.72 5.36 -4.35
CA GLN A 64 -1.51 4.71 -4.88
C GLN A 64 -0.98 5.31 -6.17
N THR A 65 0.35 5.27 -6.31
CA THR A 65 1.05 5.76 -7.50
C THR A 65 0.57 5.05 -8.77
N PRO A 66 0.25 5.79 -9.84
CA PRO A 66 -0.11 5.22 -11.14
C PRO A 66 0.90 4.18 -11.63
N ARG A 67 0.42 3.22 -12.43
CA ARG A 67 1.30 2.21 -13.03
C ARG A 67 2.18 2.88 -14.09
N GLY A 68 3.49 2.87 -13.85
CA GLY A 68 4.51 3.43 -14.73
C GLY A 68 5.39 2.36 -15.39
N GLU A 69 6.36 2.80 -16.20
CA GLU A 69 7.32 1.92 -16.87
C GLU A 69 8.07 0.97 -15.91
N ASN A 70 8.32 1.42 -14.68
CA ASN A 70 9.05 0.66 -13.68
C ASN A 70 8.20 -0.39 -12.90
N ASP A 71 6.94 -0.64 -13.28
CA ASP A 71 6.06 -1.64 -12.65
C ASP A 71 6.56 -3.09 -12.91
N PRO A 72 7.09 -3.82 -11.92
CA PRO A 72 7.60 -5.17 -12.17
C PRO A 72 6.55 -6.18 -12.68
N ARG A 73 5.24 -5.93 -12.52
CA ARG A 73 4.18 -6.85 -12.95
C ARG A 73 4.13 -6.99 -14.48
N ASN A 74 3.93 -8.21 -14.97
CA ASN A 74 3.66 -8.51 -16.38
C ASN A 74 2.28 -9.16 -16.55
N LEU A 75 1.74 -9.05 -17.77
CA LEU A 75 0.42 -9.58 -18.10
C LEU A 75 0.54 -10.97 -18.71
N SER A 76 -0.27 -11.89 -18.19
CA SER A 76 -0.43 -13.26 -18.68
C SER A 76 -1.90 -13.59 -18.79
N PRO A 77 -2.30 -14.53 -19.66
CA PRO A 77 -3.67 -15.01 -19.71
C PRO A 77 -3.97 -15.92 -18.51
N SER A 78 -5.23 -15.92 -18.09
CA SER A 78 -5.79 -16.91 -17.18
C SER A 78 -6.07 -18.21 -17.92
N VAL A 79 -5.90 -19.33 -17.24
CA VAL A 79 -6.14 -20.68 -17.74
C VAL A 79 -7.60 -21.08 -17.58
N GLY A 80 -8.23 -20.63 -16.47
CA GLY A 80 -9.64 -20.80 -16.15
C GLY A 80 -10.17 -22.22 -16.33
N THR A 81 -9.83 -23.09 -15.39
CA THR A 81 -10.26 -24.50 -15.33
C THR A 81 -10.99 -24.79 -14.03
N GLY A 82 -12.12 -25.49 -14.11
CA GLY A 82 -12.94 -25.85 -12.95
C GLY A 82 -13.83 -24.73 -12.38
N GLY A 83 -14.06 -23.64 -13.12
CA GLY A 83 -14.85 -22.50 -12.66
C GLY A 83 -14.91 -21.39 -13.73
N PRO A 84 -14.48 -20.14 -13.43
CA PRO A 84 -14.41 -19.05 -14.42
C PRO A 84 -13.62 -19.46 -15.67
N GLU A 85 -14.07 -19.01 -16.83
CA GLU A 85 -13.47 -19.39 -18.12
C GLU A 85 -12.09 -18.78 -18.34
N GLY A 86 -11.16 -19.56 -18.88
CA GLY A 86 -9.83 -19.08 -19.24
C GLY A 86 -9.83 -18.17 -20.45
N GLY A 87 -8.67 -17.59 -20.74
CA GLY A 87 -8.43 -16.71 -21.87
C GLY A 87 -7.97 -15.34 -21.43
N PRO A 88 -8.85 -14.49 -20.85
CA PRO A 88 -8.52 -13.10 -20.53
C PRO A 88 -7.29 -12.97 -19.65
N THR A 89 -6.64 -11.82 -19.69
CA THR A 89 -5.56 -11.45 -18.75
C THR A 89 -5.93 -11.76 -17.29
N GLY A 90 -5.00 -12.37 -16.56
CA GLY A 90 -5.19 -12.79 -15.18
C GLY A 90 -4.04 -13.59 -14.60
N LEU A 91 -4.31 -14.11 -13.41
CA LEU A 91 -3.44 -15.06 -12.70
C LEU A 91 -3.65 -16.46 -13.32
N PHE A 92 -3.76 -17.53 -12.54
CA PHE A 92 -4.01 -18.88 -13.05
C PHE A 92 -5.49 -19.12 -13.35
N THR A 93 -6.37 -18.95 -12.37
CA THR A 93 -7.82 -19.22 -12.53
C THR A 93 -8.69 -18.00 -12.27
N ILE A 94 -8.08 -16.90 -11.85
CA ILE A 94 -8.73 -15.66 -11.49
C ILE A 94 -8.27 -14.56 -12.45
N TYR A 95 -9.20 -13.75 -12.91
CA TYR A 95 -8.88 -12.57 -13.73
C TYR A 95 -8.21 -11.50 -12.87
N ASP A 96 -7.22 -10.83 -13.44
CA ASP A 96 -6.69 -9.59 -12.86
C ASP A 96 -7.50 -8.39 -13.35
N GLY A 97 -7.14 -7.18 -12.92
CA GLY A 97 -7.82 -5.98 -13.39
C GLY A 97 -7.28 -5.41 -14.69
N SER A 98 -6.17 -5.91 -15.22
CA SER A 98 -5.50 -5.35 -16.39
C SER A 98 -6.19 -5.78 -17.68
N THR A 99 -5.92 -5.09 -18.79
CA THR A 99 -6.38 -5.45 -20.12
C THR A 99 -5.23 -5.35 -21.10
N LEU A 100 -5.27 -6.13 -22.17
CA LEU A 100 -4.34 -5.94 -23.29
C LEU A 100 -4.57 -4.57 -23.94
N ARG A 101 -3.49 -3.83 -24.24
CA ARG A 101 -3.57 -2.54 -24.96
C ARG A 101 -3.89 -2.74 -26.42
N LYS A 102 -4.25 -1.65 -27.11
CA LYS A 102 -4.49 -1.68 -28.57
C LYS A 102 -3.34 -2.37 -29.31
N GLY A 103 -3.67 -3.44 -30.06
CA GLY A 103 -2.72 -4.20 -30.87
C GLY A 103 -1.87 -5.23 -30.11
N GLU A 104 -1.97 -5.29 -28.78
CA GLU A 104 -1.39 -6.39 -28.01
C GLU A 104 -2.25 -7.65 -28.16
N PHE A 105 -1.60 -8.81 -28.24
CA PHE A 105 -2.30 -10.10 -28.30
C PHE A 105 -1.54 -11.18 -27.56
N THR A 106 -2.19 -12.28 -27.24
CA THR A 106 -1.58 -13.44 -26.59
C THR A 106 -2.24 -14.73 -27.04
N PHE A 107 -1.41 -15.74 -27.28
CA PHE A 107 -1.79 -17.14 -27.38
C PHE A 107 -1.33 -17.85 -26.11
N SER A 108 -2.14 -18.78 -25.62
CA SER A 108 -1.76 -19.61 -24.48
C SER A 108 -2.25 -21.03 -24.63
N PHE A 109 -1.41 -21.94 -24.14
CA PHE A 109 -1.69 -23.36 -23.99
C PHE A 109 -1.39 -23.73 -22.54
N ALA A 110 -2.25 -24.52 -21.94
CA ALA A 110 -2.02 -25.00 -20.58
C ALA A 110 -2.35 -26.48 -20.45
N PHE A 111 -1.86 -27.05 -19.37
CA PHE A 111 -2.22 -28.34 -18.81
C PHE A 111 -2.73 -28.06 -17.39
N SER A 112 -3.91 -28.58 -17.04
CA SER A 112 -4.47 -28.42 -15.70
C SER A 112 -5.14 -29.71 -15.25
N ASN A 113 -4.69 -30.24 -14.12
CA ASN A 113 -5.25 -31.40 -13.45
C ASN A 113 -5.91 -30.97 -12.12
N TYR A 114 -7.13 -31.42 -11.85
CA TYR A 114 -7.90 -31.06 -10.66
C TYR A 114 -9.02 -32.05 -10.33
N ASP A 115 -9.31 -32.20 -9.04
CA ASP A 115 -10.35 -33.13 -8.56
C ASP A 115 -11.73 -32.49 -8.38
N ARG A 116 -12.76 -33.30 -8.55
CA ARG A 116 -14.17 -32.97 -8.33
C ARG A 116 -14.88 -34.08 -7.54
N ASP A 117 -15.80 -33.66 -6.70
CA ASP A 117 -16.70 -34.54 -5.95
C ASP A 117 -18.16 -34.17 -6.24
N PRO A 118 -19.10 -35.12 -6.20
CA PRO A 118 -18.94 -36.52 -5.79
C PRO A 118 -18.27 -37.42 -6.83
N GLY A 119 -17.70 -38.53 -6.38
CA GLY A 119 -17.12 -39.57 -7.24
C GLY A 119 -15.60 -39.61 -7.30
N ASN A 120 -14.91 -38.74 -6.54
CA ASN A 120 -13.44 -38.65 -6.52
C ASN A 120 -12.90 -38.62 -7.96
N VAL A 121 -13.41 -37.65 -8.72
CA VAL A 121 -13.20 -37.57 -10.17
C VAL A 121 -12.05 -36.64 -10.45
N ASP A 122 -11.03 -37.16 -11.11
CA ASP A 122 -9.86 -36.42 -11.54
C ASP A 122 -10.07 -35.95 -12.99
N ILE A 123 -9.99 -34.63 -13.21
CA ILE A 123 -10.19 -33.98 -14.49
C ILE A 123 -8.88 -33.35 -14.96
N THR A 124 -8.48 -33.70 -16.17
CA THR A 124 -7.32 -33.13 -16.87
C THR A 124 -7.78 -32.37 -18.10
N ASP A 125 -7.54 -31.06 -18.12
CA ASP A 125 -7.91 -30.15 -19.20
C ASP A 125 -6.68 -29.55 -19.87
N TRP A 126 -6.71 -29.44 -21.20
CA TRP A 126 -5.70 -28.79 -22.02
C TRP A 126 -6.31 -27.56 -22.72
N PRO A 127 -6.46 -26.43 -22.02
CA PRO A 127 -7.05 -25.24 -22.61
C PRO A 127 -6.06 -24.55 -23.56
N ALA A 128 -6.60 -24.11 -24.69
CA ALA A 128 -5.95 -23.22 -25.64
C ALA A 128 -6.76 -21.92 -25.73
N SER A 129 -6.08 -20.77 -25.72
CA SER A 129 -6.75 -19.48 -25.79
C SER A 129 -6.00 -18.47 -26.65
N PHE A 130 -6.75 -17.51 -27.17
CA PHE A 130 -6.27 -16.34 -27.86
C PHE A 130 -6.99 -15.10 -27.35
N ASN A 131 -6.26 -14.01 -27.15
CA ASN A 131 -6.80 -12.76 -26.69
C ASN A 131 -6.10 -11.59 -27.37
N VAL A 132 -6.86 -10.51 -27.59
CA VAL A 132 -6.41 -9.31 -28.29
C VAL A 132 -7.00 -8.05 -27.66
N GLY A 133 -6.17 -7.04 -27.46
CA GLY A 133 -6.59 -5.71 -27.03
C GLY A 133 -7.08 -4.89 -28.21
N LEU A 134 -8.37 -4.55 -28.23
CA LEU A 134 -8.94 -3.64 -29.24
C LEU A 134 -8.61 -2.18 -28.94
N ASN A 135 -8.59 -1.85 -27.66
CA ASN A 135 -8.15 -0.59 -27.10
C ASN A 135 -7.66 -0.83 -25.66
N ASP A 136 -7.30 0.21 -24.92
CA ASP A 136 -6.72 0.04 -23.58
C ASP A 136 -7.73 -0.42 -22.51
N HIS A 137 -9.02 -0.45 -22.83
CA HIS A 137 -10.11 -0.84 -21.95
C HIS A 137 -10.75 -2.17 -22.31
N LEU A 138 -10.63 -2.61 -23.57
CA LEU A 138 -11.38 -3.73 -24.12
C LEU A 138 -10.44 -4.78 -24.70
N GLU A 139 -10.42 -5.94 -24.06
CA GLU A 139 -9.75 -7.16 -24.53
C GLU A 139 -10.81 -8.15 -24.99
N LEU A 140 -10.70 -8.67 -26.22
CA LEU A 140 -11.50 -9.80 -26.68
C LEU A 140 -10.73 -11.09 -26.46
N PHE A 141 -11.45 -12.17 -26.15
CA PHE A 141 -10.83 -13.47 -25.96
C PHE A 141 -11.66 -14.60 -26.56
N PHE A 142 -10.94 -15.64 -26.97
CA PHE A 142 -11.46 -16.93 -27.37
C PHE A 142 -10.71 -18.02 -26.60
N LYS A 143 -11.43 -19.03 -26.13
CA LYS A 143 -10.85 -20.21 -25.48
C LYS A 143 -11.54 -21.46 -25.97
N THR A 144 -10.78 -22.54 -26.10
CA THR A 144 -11.30 -23.89 -26.28
C THR A 144 -10.54 -24.86 -25.40
N ASN A 145 -11.20 -25.91 -24.94
CA ASN A 145 -10.52 -27.00 -24.27
C ASN A 145 -10.11 -28.06 -25.30
N ALA A 146 -8.84 -28.06 -25.72
CA ALA A 146 -8.35 -28.88 -26.83
C ALA A 146 -8.37 -30.38 -26.50
N TYR A 147 -8.17 -30.73 -25.23
CA TYR A 147 -8.30 -32.09 -24.73
C TYR A 147 -8.88 -32.07 -23.32
N ARG A 148 -9.74 -33.03 -23.03
CA ARG A 148 -10.25 -33.35 -21.70
C ARG A 148 -10.09 -34.84 -21.44
N GLY A 149 -9.43 -35.18 -20.35
CA GLY A 149 -9.37 -36.52 -19.78
C GLY A 149 -10.08 -36.54 -18.44
N ILE A 150 -10.87 -37.56 -18.17
CA ILE A 150 -11.57 -37.76 -16.91
C ILE A 150 -11.33 -39.17 -16.39
N LYS A 151 -11.00 -39.27 -15.11
CA LYS A 151 -10.86 -40.51 -14.37
C LYS A 151 -11.81 -40.50 -13.18
N VAL A 152 -12.69 -41.50 -13.10
CA VAL A 152 -13.65 -41.67 -12.01
C VAL A 152 -13.14 -42.77 -11.08
N ASN A 153 -12.76 -42.41 -9.86
CA ASN A 153 -12.26 -43.39 -8.87
C ASN A 153 -13.40 -44.07 -8.09
N ASN A 154 -14.49 -43.34 -7.82
CA ASN A 154 -15.63 -43.85 -7.02
C ASN A 154 -16.95 -43.82 -7.83
N PRO A 155 -17.11 -44.70 -8.85
CA PRO A 155 -18.25 -44.68 -9.77
C PRO A 155 -19.61 -44.88 -9.10
N GLN A 156 -19.67 -45.61 -7.99
CA GLN A 156 -20.92 -45.86 -7.25
C GLN A 156 -21.53 -44.62 -6.60
N ASN A 157 -20.75 -43.55 -6.45
CA ASN A 157 -21.25 -42.27 -5.95
C ASN A 157 -21.91 -41.44 -7.07
N LEU A 158 -21.93 -41.91 -8.32
CA LEU A 158 -22.41 -41.17 -9.49
C LEU A 158 -23.57 -41.89 -10.20
N SER A 159 -24.70 -41.20 -10.37
CA SER A 159 -25.95 -41.73 -10.93
C SER A 159 -25.83 -42.21 -12.38
N SER A 160 -24.98 -41.59 -13.17
CA SER A 160 -24.73 -41.92 -14.57
C SER A 160 -24.23 -43.36 -14.77
N PHE A 161 -23.55 -43.95 -13.77
CA PHE A 161 -23.13 -45.36 -13.79
C PHE A 161 -24.29 -46.37 -13.66
N TYR A 162 -25.49 -45.88 -13.38
CA TYR A 162 -26.70 -46.68 -13.26
C TYR A 162 -27.65 -46.49 -14.44
N LEU A 163 -27.24 -45.76 -15.48
CA LEU A 163 -28.02 -45.59 -16.71
C LEU A 163 -28.14 -46.92 -17.50
N PRO A 164 -29.21 -47.11 -18.30
CA PRO A 164 -29.45 -48.36 -19.04
C PRO A 164 -28.34 -48.81 -20.00
N ASN A 165 -27.49 -47.92 -20.49
CA ASN A 165 -26.35 -48.27 -21.36
C ASN A 165 -25.01 -48.31 -20.61
N THR A 166 -25.00 -48.30 -19.27
CA THR A 166 -23.76 -48.42 -18.49
C THR A 166 -23.72 -49.77 -17.80
N GLN A 167 -22.57 -50.44 -17.89
CA GLN A 167 -22.32 -51.73 -17.26
C GLN A 167 -21.05 -51.68 -16.41
N GLY A 168 -21.13 -52.24 -15.21
CA GLY A 168 -20.01 -52.53 -14.33
C GLY A 168 -19.69 -54.01 -14.30
N TYR A 169 -18.55 -54.35 -13.70
CA TYR A 169 -18.11 -55.73 -13.52
C TYR A 169 -18.71 -56.31 -12.23
N PHE A 170 -19.40 -57.45 -12.36
CA PHE A 170 -19.90 -58.30 -11.26
C PHE A 170 -18.98 -59.50 -10.99
N GLY A 171 -17.90 -59.62 -11.75
CA GLY A 171 -16.90 -60.69 -11.69
C GLY A 171 -15.99 -60.61 -12.92
N ALA A 172 -15.00 -61.50 -13.00
CA ALA A 172 -14.11 -61.58 -14.16
C ALA A 172 -14.93 -61.92 -15.43
N GLY A 173 -15.14 -60.93 -16.30
CA GLY A 173 -15.91 -61.08 -17.54
C GLY A 173 -17.43 -61.00 -17.41
N LEU A 174 -17.97 -60.78 -16.20
CA LEU A 174 -19.42 -60.64 -15.98
C LEU A 174 -19.82 -59.17 -15.95
N LEU A 175 -20.53 -58.73 -17.00
CA LEU A 175 -21.03 -57.36 -17.11
C LEU A 175 -22.48 -57.27 -16.65
N GLY A 176 -22.81 -56.17 -15.97
CA GLY A 176 -24.15 -55.95 -15.44
C GLY A 176 -24.42 -54.50 -15.06
N SER A 177 -25.67 -54.14 -14.77
CA SER A 177 -26.05 -52.83 -14.25
C SER A 177 -26.30 -52.90 -12.74
N GLY A 178 -25.86 -51.87 -12.01
CA GLY A 178 -26.04 -51.77 -10.56
C GLY A 178 -27.49 -51.46 -10.15
N PRO A 179 -27.85 -51.69 -8.87
CA PRO A 179 -29.15 -51.32 -8.33
C PRO A 179 -29.34 -49.80 -8.29
N ALA A 180 -30.55 -49.31 -8.50
CA ALA A 180 -30.84 -47.87 -8.55
C ALA A 180 -32.22 -47.54 -7.98
N ILE A 181 -32.49 -46.26 -7.72
CA ILE A 181 -33.83 -45.76 -7.43
C ILE A 181 -34.32 -44.99 -8.65
N ILE A 182 -35.43 -45.44 -9.24
CA ILE A 182 -36.00 -44.86 -10.46
C ILE A 182 -37.41 -44.36 -10.23
N LEU A 183 -37.87 -43.45 -11.09
CA LEU A 183 -39.27 -43.14 -11.26
C LEU A 183 -39.99 -44.40 -11.77
N ALA A 184 -41.12 -44.75 -11.15
CA ALA A 184 -41.94 -45.87 -11.58
C ALA A 184 -42.18 -45.83 -13.10
N PRO A 185 -42.14 -46.98 -13.80
CA PRO A 185 -42.52 -47.04 -15.21
C PRO A 185 -43.91 -46.46 -15.43
N SER A 186 -44.20 -45.98 -16.65
CA SER A 186 -45.52 -45.50 -17.04
C SER A 186 -46.29 -46.58 -17.80
N GLY A 187 -47.59 -46.74 -17.54
CA GLY A 187 -48.43 -47.71 -18.25
C GLY A 187 -49.79 -47.92 -17.59
N PRO A 188 -50.76 -48.53 -18.30
CA PRO A 188 -52.15 -48.68 -17.83
C PRO A 188 -52.28 -49.51 -16.55
N ASN A 189 -51.28 -50.34 -16.23
CA ASN A 189 -51.31 -51.25 -15.09
C ASN A 189 -50.51 -50.75 -13.88
N VAL A 190 -49.79 -49.63 -13.97
CA VAL A 190 -48.88 -49.14 -12.90
C VAL A 190 -49.63 -48.75 -11.61
N GLY A 191 -50.92 -48.42 -11.72
CA GLY A 191 -51.80 -48.22 -10.56
C GLY A 191 -51.31 -47.13 -9.61
N THR A 192 -51.35 -47.41 -8.30
CA THR A 192 -51.04 -46.45 -7.23
C THR A 192 -49.56 -46.09 -7.10
N ILE A 193 -48.65 -46.79 -7.79
CA ILE A 193 -47.21 -46.48 -7.74
C ILE A 193 -46.79 -45.51 -8.86
N ALA A 194 -47.70 -45.08 -9.72
CA ALA A 194 -47.39 -44.07 -10.73
C ALA A 194 -46.87 -42.78 -10.06
N GLY A 195 -45.76 -42.23 -10.56
CA GLY A 195 -45.15 -41.03 -9.98
C GLY A 195 -44.33 -41.26 -8.71
N THR A 196 -44.15 -42.50 -8.24
CA THR A 196 -43.38 -42.80 -7.02
C THR A 196 -41.97 -43.31 -7.31
N ALA A 197 -41.15 -43.38 -6.26
CA ALA A 197 -39.81 -43.95 -6.31
C ALA A 197 -39.87 -45.49 -6.19
N VAL A 198 -39.18 -46.18 -7.09
CA VAL A 198 -39.12 -47.65 -7.12
C VAL A 198 -37.67 -48.12 -7.09
N PHE A 199 -37.41 -49.14 -6.27
CA PHE A 199 -36.13 -49.83 -6.26
C PHE A 199 -35.98 -50.69 -7.53
N ARG A 200 -34.96 -50.38 -8.32
CA ARG A 200 -34.51 -51.16 -9.46
C ARG A 200 -33.41 -52.11 -9.00
N PRO A 201 -33.62 -53.44 -9.02
CA PRO A 201 -32.60 -54.42 -8.64
C PRO A 201 -31.38 -54.37 -9.57
N PRO A 202 -30.23 -55.00 -9.20
CA PRO A 202 -29.12 -55.18 -10.11
C PRO A 202 -29.49 -56.10 -11.28
N PHE A 203 -28.75 -55.99 -12.38
CA PHE A 203 -28.86 -56.88 -13.53
C PHE A 203 -27.49 -57.45 -13.92
N CYS A 204 -27.33 -58.76 -14.03
CA CYS A 204 -26.15 -59.45 -14.52
C CYS A 204 -26.60 -60.73 -15.26
N PRO A 205 -26.60 -60.73 -16.61
CA PRO A 205 -27.04 -61.88 -17.41
C PRO A 205 -26.27 -63.18 -17.15
N GLY A 206 -24.97 -63.05 -16.87
CA GLY A 206 -24.08 -64.19 -16.68
C GLY A 206 -24.00 -64.69 -15.24
N CYS A 207 -24.76 -64.10 -14.31
CA CYS A 207 -24.81 -64.55 -12.93
C CYS A 207 -25.76 -65.76 -12.81
N VAL A 208 -25.20 -66.97 -12.75
CA VAL A 208 -25.95 -68.23 -12.81
C VAL A 208 -26.48 -68.66 -11.44
N ALA A 209 -27.73 -69.13 -11.39
CA ALA A 209 -28.34 -69.70 -10.18
C ALA A 209 -27.68 -71.03 -9.80
N GLY A 210 -27.01 -71.03 -8.64
CA GLY A 210 -26.37 -72.22 -8.07
C GLY A 210 -25.04 -71.96 -7.36
N THR A 211 -24.28 -70.93 -7.76
CA THR A 211 -23.04 -70.51 -7.09
C THR A 211 -23.22 -69.26 -6.22
N ASP A 212 -24.23 -68.44 -6.54
CA ASP A 212 -24.63 -67.27 -5.76
C ASP A 212 -26.14 -67.38 -5.40
N PRO A 213 -26.51 -67.38 -4.10
CA PRO A 213 -27.90 -67.31 -3.64
C PRO A 213 -28.70 -66.11 -4.20
N LEU A 214 -28.02 -65.10 -4.75
CA LEU A 214 -28.58 -63.88 -5.31
C LEU A 214 -28.83 -63.92 -6.83
N ALA A 215 -28.49 -65.02 -7.51
CA ALA A 215 -28.62 -65.17 -8.96
C ALA A 215 -29.99 -64.84 -9.56
N VAL A 216 -31.07 -65.19 -8.86
CA VAL A 216 -32.45 -64.90 -9.29
C VAL A 216 -32.69 -63.38 -9.35
N TYR A 217 -32.06 -62.60 -8.46
CA TYR A 217 -32.18 -61.14 -8.42
C TYR A 217 -31.31 -60.43 -9.47
N TYR A 218 -30.27 -61.07 -9.99
CA TYR A 218 -29.46 -60.49 -11.07
C TYR A 218 -30.14 -60.57 -12.44
N SER A 219 -31.26 -61.27 -12.58
CA SER A 219 -32.07 -61.19 -13.80
C SER A 219 -33.16 -60.12 -13.74
N ALA A 220 -33.23 -59.37 -12.62
CA ALA A 220 -34.37 -58.53 -12.26
C ALA A 220 -34.25 -57.05 -12.64
N GLY A 221 -33.02 -56.58 -12.78
CA GLY A 221 -32.71 -55.18 -13.05
C GLY A 221 -32.86 -54.78 -14.52
N GLN A 222 -32.22 -53.66 -14.87
CA GLN A 222 -32.25 -53.08 -16.21
C GLN A 222 -31.25 -53.79 -17.16
N PRO A 223 -31.73 -54.41 -18.25
CA PRO A 223 -30.87 -54.88 -19.34
C PRO A 223 -30.16 -53.72 -20.05
N PHE A 224 -29.08 -54.04 -20.77
CA PHE A 224 -28.41 -53.03 -21.60
C PHE A 224 -29.38 -52.49 -22.66
N VAL A 225 -29.57 -51.17 -22.67
CA VAL A 225 -30.35 -50.46 -23.70
C VAL A 225 -29.55 -49.23 -24.13
N ALA A 226 -29.21 -49.14 -25.41
CA ALA A 226 -28.51 -47.99 -25.97
C ALA A 226 -29.37 -46.72 -25.92
N TYR A 227 -28.73 -45.56 -25.86
CA TYR A 227 -29.41 -44.26 -25.95
C TYR A 227 -29.86 -43.98 -27.40
N PRO A 228 -31.07 -43.44 -27.66
CA PRO A 228 -32.10 -42.99 -26.71
C PRO A 228 -32.91 -44.17 -26.13
N TYR A 229 -33.05 -44.20 -24.79
CA TYR A 229 -33.57 -45.37 -24.07
C TYR A 229 -35.05 -45.67 -24.32
N THR A 230 -35.83 -44.64 -24.69
CA THR A 230 -37.27 -44.71 -24.86
C THR A 230 -37.69 -45.87 -25.77
N GLY A 231 -38.67 -46.65 -25.33
CA GLY A 231 -39.17 -47.82 -26.04
C GLY A 231 -38.30 -49.08 -25.91
N GLY A 232 -37.11 -48.97 -25.30
CA GLY A 232 -36.27 -50.13 -24.99
C GLY A 232 -36.80 -50.97 -23.82
N THR A 233 -36.23 -52.16 -23.64
CA THR A 233 -36.58 -53.08 -22.57
C THR A 233 -36.23 -52.50 -21.21
N GLY A 234 -37.21 -52.38 -20.31
CA GLY A 234 -37.06 -51.92 -18.93
C GLY A 234 -36.78 -53.05 -17.92
N PRO A 235 -36.70 -52.73 -16.62
CA PRO A 235 -36.49 -53.72 -15.58
C PRO A 235 -37.74 -54.59 -15.38
N ASN A 236 -37.55 -55.87 -15.08
CA ASN A 236 -38.67 -56.81 -14.85
C ASN A 236 -39.02 -57.00 -13.36
N PHE A 237 -38.29 -56.37 -12.43
CA PHE A 237 -38.54 -56.38 -10.99
C PHE A 237 -38.60 -57.78 -10.35
N GLY A 238 -37.84 -58.74 -10.87
CA GLY A 238 -37.70 -60.09 -10.29
C GLY A 238 -38.64 -61.11 -10.91
N LEU A 239 -39.16 -60.78 -12.11
CA LEU A 239 -40.07 -61.63 -12.86
C LEU A 239 -39.28 -62.25 -14.01
N GLY A 240 -39.11 -63.56 -13.97
CA GLY A 240 -38.25 -64.27 -14.92
C GLY A 240 -38.66 -64.05 -16.39
N PRO A 241 -37.73 -64.23 -17.35
CA PRO A 241 -38.07 -64.19 -18.76
C PRO A 241 -39.08 -65.31 -19.06
N GLY A 242 -40.30 -64.96 -19.45
CA GLY A 242 -41.30 -65.92 -19.97
C GLY A 242 -42.57 -66.15 -19.14
N VAL A 243 -42.87 -65.38 -18.10
CA VAL A 243 -44.17 -65.52 -17.40
C VAL A 243 -45.25 -64.68 -18.10
N ILE A 244 -45.73 -65.18 -19.24
CA ILE A 244 -47.08 -64.84 -19.72
C ILE A 244 -48.04 -65.68 -18.89
N GLY A 245 -48.73 -65.03 -17.96
CA GLY A 245 -49.84 -65.63 -17.21
C GLY A 245 -49.55 -65.83 -15.72
N GLY A 246 -50.35 -65.14 -14.91
CA GLY A 246 -50.60 -65.47 -13.51
C GLY A 246 -49.50 -65.10 -12.51
N LEU A 247 -49.74 -64.02 -11.77
CA LEU A 247 -49.11 -63.66 -10.49
C LEU A 247 -47.56 -63.56 -10.52
N PHE A 248 -46.87 -62.43 -10.63
CA PHE A 248 -47.13 -61.00 -10.63
C PHE A 248 -46.10 -60.43 -11.63
N GLY A 249 -45.95 -59.12 -11.68
CA GLY A 249 -45.94 -58.41 -12.93
C GLY A 249 -47.24 -57.67 -12.91
N PHE A 250 -47.16 -56.36 -13.01
CA PHE A 250 -48.31 -55.63 -13.49
C PHE A 250 -48.90 -56.42 -14.67
N PRO A 251 -50.19 -56.78 -14.63
CA PRO A 251 -50.73 -57.77 -15.55
C PRO A 251 -50.49 -57.34 -17.00
N GLY A 252 -49.78 -58.14 -17.80
CA GLY A 252 -49.74 -58.01 -19.27
C GLY A 252 -48.77 -57.01 -19.89
N PHE A 253 -47.65 -56.62 -19.26
CA PHE A 253 -46.63 -55.80 -19.96
C PHE A 253 -45.18 -56.23 -19.69
N SER A 254 -44.34 -56.22 -20.74
CA SER A 254 -42.88 -56.05 -20.61
C SER A 254 -42.64 -54.58 -20.33
N ALA A 255 -42.00 -54.22 -19.20
CA ALA A 255 -41.74 -52.82 -18.89
C ALA A 255 -40.95 -52.22 -20.05
N THR A 256 -41.48 -51.20 -20.70
CA THR A 256 -40.71 -50.39 -21.65
C THR A 256 -40.29 -49.12 -20.96
N LEU A 257 -39.12 -48.61 -21.33
CA LEU A 257 -38.65 -47.33 -20.86
C LEU A 257 -39.55 -46.25 -21.47
N GLY A 258 -40.28 -45.54 -20.62
CA GLY A 258 -41.38 -44.66 -21.03
C GLY A 258 -40.87 -43.42 -21.76
N PRO A 259 -41.68 -42.82 -22.66
CA PRO A 259 -41.32 -41.54 -23.24
C PRO A 259 -41.23 -40.50 -22.13
N PRO A 260 -40.23 -39.60 -22.19
CA PRO A 260 -40.12 -38.56 -21.20
C PRO A 260 -41.20 -37.51 -21.36
N THR A 261 -41.54 -36.85 -20.25
CA THR A 261 -42.58 -35.81 -20.22
C THR A 261 -42.13 -34.59 -19.42
N GLY A 262 -42.65 -33.41 -19.79
CA GLY A 262 -42.30 -32.14 -19.15
C GLY A 262 -40.91 -31.62 -19.55
N GLY A 263 -40.45 -30.56 -18.87
CA GLY A 263 -39.09 -30.04 -18.98
C GLY A 263 -38.63 -29.62 -20.38
N THR A 264 -39.37 -28.76 -21.07
CA THR A 264 -39.05 -28.33 -22.44
C THR A 264 -38.25 -27.02 -22.50
N THR A 265 -37.97 -26.38 -21.35
CA THR A 265 -37.25 -25.11 -21.28
C THR A 265 -35.73 -25.30 -21.31
N ASN A 266 -34.98 -24.27 -21.70
CA ASN A 266 -33.51 -24.30 -21.64
C ASN A 266 -32.95 -23.97 -20.24
N PHE A 267 -33.74 -23.31 -19.37
CA PHE A 267 -33.32 -22.81 -18.05
C PHE A 267 -34.40 -23.10 -17.00
N GLY A 268 -34.72 -24.37 -16.77
CA GLY A 268 -35.79 -24.75 -15.84
C GLY A 268 -35.96 -26.26 -15.72
N ALA A 269 -36.93 -26.68 -14.91
CA ALA A 269 -37.07 -28.06 -14.45
C ALA A 269 -36.85 -29.14 -15.53
N ALA A 270 -36.12 -30.19 -15.16
CA ALA A 270 -35.86 -31.33 -16.02
C ALA A 270 -37.15 -32.08 -16.36
N GLY A 271 -37.12 -32.83 -17.45
CA GLY A 271 -38.16 -33.79 -17.75
C GLY A 271 -38.21 -34.92 -16.72
N THR A 272 -39.31 -35.65 -16.75
CA THR A 272 -39.46 -36.93 -16.04
C THR A 272 -39.22 -38.07 -17.01
N PHE A 273 -38.53 -39.12 -16.57
CA PHE A 273 -38.12 -40.25 -17.41
C PHE A 273 -38.61 -41.55 -16.76
N PRO A 274 -39.87 -41.97 -16.98
CA PRO A 274 -40.46 -43.15 -16.35
C PRO A 274 -39.65 -44.41 -16.65
N GLY A 275 -39.28 -45.16 -15.60
CA GLY A 275 -38.48 -46.38 -15.72
C GLY A 275 -36.96 -46.16 -15.85
N VAL A 276 -36.50 -44.91 -15.98
CA VAL A 276 -35.06 -44.59 -16.16
C VAL A 276 -34.56 -43.64 -15.08
N GLY A 277 -35.17 -42.47 -14.97
CA GLY A 277 -34.62 -41.34 -14.23
C GLY A 277 -35.14 -41.22 -12.81
N SER A 278 -34.83 -40.11 -12.16
CA SER A 278 -35.22 -39.87 -10.76
C SER A 278 -36.68 -39.43 -10.63
N PRO A 279 -37.36 -39.79 -9.52
CA PRO A 279 -38.68 -39.26 -9.18
C PRO A 279 -38.73 -37.73 -8.99
N VAL A 280 -37.60 -37.07 -8.74
CA VAL A 280 -37.53 -35.60 -8.61
C VAL A 280 -37.24 -34.89 -9.96
N GLY A 281 -37.40 -35.61 -11.08
CA GLY A 281 -37.02 -35.15 -12.41
C GLY A 281 -35.54 -35.38 -12.71
N SER A 282 -35.16 -35.38 -13.99
CA SER A 282 -33.89 -35.83 -14.59
C SER A 282 -33.89 -37.27 -15.09
N ILE A 283 -33.11 -37.52 -16.14
CA ILE A 283 -32.80 -38.86 -16.67
C ILE A 283 -31.86 -39.64 -15.74
N LEU A 284 -31.13 -38.95 -14.86
CA LEU A 284 -30.22 -39.58 -13.91
C LEU A 284 -31.04 -40.22 -12.77
N PRO A 285 -30.86 -41.52 -12.48
CA PRO A 285 -31.56 -42.18 -11.38
C PRO A 285 -30.98 -41.79 -10.02
N GLY A 286 -31.73 -42.04 -8.95
CA GLY A 286 -31.17 -42.08 -7.60
C GLY A 286 -30.23 -43.29 -7.45
N ILE A 287 -29.23 -43.17 -6.58
CA ILE A 287 -28.24 -44.24 -6.39
C ILE A 287 -28.62 -45.15 -5.23
N VAL A 288 -28.16 -46.39 -5.29
CA VAL A 288 -28.22 -47.35 -4.18
C VAL A 288 -26.78 -47.69 -3.80
N LEU A 289 -26.39 -47.27 -2.60
CA LEU A 289 -25.03 -47.44 -2.08
C LEU A 289 -24.86 -48.75 -1.33
N ALA A 290 -25.91 -49.19 -0.62
CA ALA A 290 -25.90 -50.47 0.07
C ALA A 290 -27.27 -51.15 -0.03
N THR A 291 -27.22 -52.46 -0.07
CA THR A 291 -28.39 -53.34 0.01
C THR A 291 -28.20 -54.34 1.13
N ILE A 292 -29.31 -54.87 1.65
CA ILE A 292 -29.28 -56.02 2.56
C ILE A 292 -30.20 -57.10 2.02
N GLN A 293 -29.79 -58.34 2.26
CA GLN A 293 -30.63 -59.51 2.03
C GLN A 293 -31.47 -59.76 3.29
N MET A 294 -32.79 -59.69 3.16
CA MET A 294 -33.68 -60.11 4.22
C MET A 294 -33.76 -61.64 4.28
N PRO A 295 -33.42 -62.26 5.43
CA PRO A 295 -33.54 -63.71 5.58
C PRO A 295 -35.00 -64.13 5.56
N CYS A 296 -35.24 -65.34 5.09
CA CYS A 296 -36.60 -65.86 4.90
C CYS A 296 -37.38 -66.12 6.18
N THR A 297 -36.68 -66.20 7.32
CA THR A 297 -37.25 -66.25 8.67
C THR A 297 -37.76 -64.89 9.15
N ALA A 298 -37.29 -63.79 8.55
CA ALA A 298 -37.78 -62.46 8.81
C ALA A 298 -39.01 -62.11 7.98
N LEU A 299 -39.56 -63.00 7.16
CA LEU A 299 -40.80 -62.74 6.42
C LEU A 299 -41.86 -63.73 6.91
N THR A 300 -43.04 -63.25 7.31
CA THR A 300 -44.15 -64.14 7.67
C THR A 300 -44.58 -64.92 6.41
N GLY A 301 -44.34 -66.24 6.35
CA GLY A 301 -44.91 -67.10 5.30
C GLY A 301 -44.00 -68.11 4.57
N ASN A 302 -42.72 -68.29 4.92
CA ASN A 302 -41.77 -69.20 4.24
C ASN A 302 -41.49 -68.80 2.77
N CYS A 303 -40.23 -68.52 2.38
CA CYS A 303 -39.86 -68.02 1.04
C CYS A 303 -39.91 -69.06 -0.10
N ARG A 304 -40.83 -70.03 -0.04
CA ARG A 304 -40.90 -71.11 -1.02
C ARG A 304 -41.87 -70.70 -2.15
N PRO A 305 -41.48 -70.71 -3.44
CA PRO A 305 -42.45 -70.61 -4.53
C PRO A 305 -43.47 -71.75 -4.42
N PRO A 306 -44.76 -71.55 -4.78
CA PRO A 306 -45.72 -72.65 -4.88
C PRO A 306 -45.14 -73.79 -5.72
N GLY A 307 -45.03 -74.99 -5.15
CA GLY A 307 -44.64 -76.20 -5.88
C GLY A 307 -43.15 -76.60 -5.89
N SER A 308 -42.19 -75.84 -5.34
CA SER A 308 -40.75 -76.21 -5.41
C SER A 308 -40.12 -76.55 -4.05
N PRO A 309 -39.58 -77.78 -3.80
CA PRO A 309 -38.98 -78.20 -2.51
C PRO A 309 -37.77 -77.48 -1.95
N ASN A 310 -36.99 -76.73 -2.75
CA ASN A 310 -35.85 -75.89 -2.33
C ASN A 310 -35.40 -74.97 -3.51
N PRO A 311 -34.64 -73.87 -3.31
CA PRO A 311 -34.28 -73.18 -2.06
C PRO A 311 -35.08 -71.87 -1.85
N LEU A 312 -35.00 -71.36 -0.61
CA LEU A 312 -35.55 -70.09 -0.14
C LEU A 312 -35.12 -68.91 -1.04
N SER A 313 -36.04 -68.08 -1.53
CA SER A 313 -35.68 -66.85 -2.28
C SER A 313 -35.74 -65.61 -1.35
N PRO A 314 -34.62 -65.20 -0.73
CA PRO A 314 -34.55 -64.04 0.17
C PRO A 314 -34.77 -62.74 -0.59
N ILE A 315 -35.32 -61.68 -0.01
CA ILE A 315 -35.57 -60.40 -0.71
C ILE A 315 -34.37 -59.46 -0.53
N VAL A 316 -33.90 -58.85 -1.62
CA VAL A 316 -32.88 -57.78 -1.56
C VAL A 316 -33.59 -56.42 -1.51
N ILE A 317 -33.28 -55.63 -0.49
CA ILE A 317 -33.80 -54.27 -0.33
C ILE A 317 -32.64 -53.26 -0.17
N PRO A 318 -32.83 -52.01 -0.60
CA PRO A 318 -31.83 -50.97 -0.37
C PRO A 318 -31.84 -50.53 1.11
N THR A 319 -30.66 -50.39 1.71
CA THR A 319 -30.49 -49.90 3.10
C THR A 319 -29.89 -48.49 3.14
N SER A 320 -29.14 -48.12 2.11
CA SER A 320 -28.57 -46.79 1.92
C SER A 320 -28.78 -46.40 0.46
N TYR A 321 -29.63 -45.40 0.23
CA TYR A 321 -30.01 -44.96 -1.11
C TYR A 321 -30.44 -43.50 -1.12
N THR A 322 -30.49 -42.92 -2.32
CA THR A 322 -30.99 -41.56 -2.55
C THR A 322 -32.13 -41.60 -3.57
N THR A 323 -33.14 -40.76 -3.39
CA THR A 323 -34.17 -40.55 -4.42
C THR A 323 -33.70 -39.51 -5.44
N ALA A 324 -33.04 -38.45 -4.97
CA ALA A 324 -32.33 -37.50 -5.81
C ALA A 324 -31.09 -38.14 -6.45
N PRO A 325 -30.73 -37.78 -7.69
CA PRO A 325 -29.49 -38.24 -8.30
C PRO A 325 -28.25 -37.63 -7.61
N SER A 326 -27.10 -38.25 -7.83
CA SER A 326 -25.78 -37.73 -7.47
C SER A 326 -24.96 -37.56 -8.74
N TYR A 327 -24.48 -36.35 -9.01
CA TYR A 327 -23.82 -36.02 -10.28
C TYR A 327 -22.82 -34.88 -10.13
N LEU A 328 -21.91 -34.78 -11.10
CA LEU A 328 -21.00 -33.65 -11.25
C LEU A 328 -21.63 -32.62 -12.19
N PRO A 329 -21.84 -31.35 -11.78
CA PRO A 329 -22.39 -30.34 -12.68
C PRO A 329 -21.55 -30.10 -13.95
N ASP A 330 -20.23 -30.30 -13.87
CA ASP A 330 -19.27 -30.11 -14.97
C ASP A 330 -19.31 -31.27 -16.00
N ALA A 331 -19.74 -32.46 -15.59
CA ALA A 331 -19.80 -33.69 -16.40
C ALA A 331 -20.89 -34.67 -15.89
N PRO A 332 -22.18 -34.28 -15.88
CA PRO A 332 -23.25 -35.01 -15.21
C PRO A 332 -23.52 -36.42 -15.76
N PHE A 333 -23.15 -36.67 -17.00
CA PHE A 333 -23.41 -37.95 -17.68
C PHE A 333 -22.20 -38.88 -17.71
N VAL A 334 -21.06 -38.52 -17.10
CA VAL A 334 -19.85 -39.35 -17.11
C VAL A 334 -20.13 -40.74 -16.56
N SER A 335 -20.00 -41.78 -17.38
CA SER A 335 -20.34 -43.15 -16.99
C SER A 335 -19.24 -44.16 -17.34
N ARG A 336 -18.04 -43.65 -17.59
CA ARG A 336 -16.83 -44.43 -17.83
C ARG A 336 -15.84 -44.16 -16.71
N LEU A 337 -15.11 -45.19 -16.30
CA LEU A 337 -14.00 -45.04 -15.34
C LEU A 337 -12.89 -44.16 -15.90
N TYR A 338 -12.68 -44.23 -17.22
CA TYR A 338 -11.75 -43.40 -17.96
C TYR A 338 -12.42 -42.92 -19.24
N GLY A 339 -12.41 -41.61 -19.45
CA GLY A 339 -12.97 -40.94 -20.62
C GLY A 339 -12.00 -39.92 -21.16
N GLU A 340 -11.90 -39.84 -22.49
CA GLU A 340 -11.08 -38.85 -23.19
C GLU A 340 -11.92 -38.24 -24.30
N SER A 341 -11.76 -36.93 -24.50
CA SER A 341 -12.47 -36.16 -25.51
C SER A 341 -11.57 -35.03 -26.03
N SER A 342 -11.64 -34.79 -27.34
CA SER A 342 -10.89 -33.71 -28.01
C SER A 342 -11.83 -32.57 -28.36
N VAL A 343 -11.40 -31.34 -28.10
CA VAL A 343 -12.13 -30.10 -28.40
C VAL A 343 -13.57 -30.16 -27.84
N THR A 344 -13.74 -29.88 -26.55
CA THR A 344 -15.03 -30.14 -25.89
C THR A 344 -15.97 -28.94 -25.85
N ASP A 345 -15.41 -27.76 -25.58
CA ASP A 345 -16.14 -26.50 -25.46
C ASP A 345 -15.40 -25.37 -26.18
N MET A 346 -16.16 -24.34 -26.50
CA MET A 346 -15.68 -23.10 -27.08
C MET A 346 -16.28 -21.92 -26.32
N VAL A 347 -15.47 -20.90 -26.09
CA VAL A 347 -15.83 -19.72 -25.32
C VAL A 347 -15.40 -18.51 -26.10
N ILE A 348 -16.31 -17.54 -26.23
CA ILE A 348 -16.00 -16.19 -26.69
C ILE A 348 -16.44 -15.20 -25.62
N GLY A 349 -15.64 -14.16 -25.41
CA GLY A 349 -16.04 -13.09 -24.51
C GLY A 349 -15.22 -11.83 -24.70
N ALA A 350 -15.54 -10.86 -23.85
CA ALA A 350 -14.83 -9.59 -23.77
C ALA A 350 -14.50 -9.30 -22.31
N LYS A 351 -13.29 -8.82 -22.04
CA LYS A 351 -12.90 -8.24 -20.76
C LYS A 351 -12.89 -6.72 -20.93
N TRP A 352 -13.83 -6.07 -20.27
CA TRP A 352 -13.98 -4.63 -20.31
C TRP A 352 -13.60 -4.01 -18.97
N ARG A 353 -12.47 -3.32 -18.94
CA ARG A 353 -12.00 -2.52 -17.82
C ARG A 353 -12.59 -1.10 -17.93
N ILE A 354 -13.28 -0.66 -16.88
CA ILE A 354 -13.88 0.68 -16.81
C ILE A 354 -12.85 1.72 -16.39
N THR A 355 -11.99 1.39 -15.42
CA THR A 355 -10.96 2.31 -14.96
C THR A 355 -9.84 2.46 -15.99
N GLY A 356 -9.18 3.61 -16.01
CA GLY A 356 -8.03 3.84 -16.90
C GLY A 356 -6.94 2.76 -16.73
N PRO A 357 -6.21 2.42 -17.81
CA PRO A 357 -5.20 1.34 -17.80
C PRO A 357 -4.05 1.58 -16.80
N ARG A 358 -3.75 2.85 -16.48
CA ARG A 358 -2.71 3.23 -15.51
C ARG A 358 -3.22 3.37 -14.07
N ASN A 359 -4.54 3.29 -13.86
CA ASN A 359 -5.13 3.41 -12.54
C ASN A 359 -4.64 2.20 -11.69
N PRO A 360 -4.08 2.43 -10.48
CA PRO A 360 -3.67 1.36 -9.58
C PRO A 360 -4.85 0.45 -9.20
N PHE A 361 -6.08 0.94 -9.31
CA PHE A 361 -7.32 0.20 -9.20
C PHE A 361 -7.89 -0.15 -10.58
N GLY A 362 -8.04 -1.45 -10.84
CA GLY A 362 -8.74 -2.03 -11.98
C GLY A 362 -10.15 -2.47 -11.59
N PHE A 363 -11.16 -2.03 -12.31
CA PHE A 363 -12.52 -2.55 -12.16
C PHE A 363 -13.19 -2.75 -13.52
N GLY A 364 -13.98 -3.80 -13.65
CA GLY A 364 -14.67 -4.07 -14.90
C GLY A 364 -15.49 -5.35 -14.89
N PHE A 365 -15.89 -5.74 -16.10
CA PHE A 365 -16.79 -6.85 -16.37
C PHE A 365 -16.27 -7.75 -17.48
N ILE A 366 -16.65 -9.02 -17.42
CA ILE A 366 -16.33 -10.05 -18.39
C ILE A 366 -17.61 -10.79 -18.77
N PRO A 367 -18.37 -10.30 -19.76
CA PRO A 367 -19.40 -11.10 -20.41
C PRO A 367 -18.77 -12.17 -21.31
N PHE A 368 -19.31 -13.38 -21.27
CA PHE A 368 -18.91 -14.46 -22.16
C PHE A 368 -20.07 -15.39 -22.52
N TYR A 369 -19.90 -16.10 -23.64
CA TYR A 369 -20.78 -17.16 -24.09
C TYR A 369 -19.96 -18.43 -24.33
N ARG A 370 -20.41 -19.54 -23.72
CA ARG A 370 -19.78 -20.87 -23.80
C ARG A 370 -20.72 -21.82 -24.51
N TRP A 371 -20.25 -22.50 -25.55
CA TRP A 371 -21.03 -23.55 -26.21
C TRP A 371 -20.27 -24.86 -26.27
N TYR A 372 -21.04 -25.94 -26.35
CA TYR A 372 -20.55 -27.31 -26.34
C TYR A 372 -20.70 -27.94 -27.72
N LEU A 373 -19.68 -28.69 -28.13
CA LEU A 373 -19.70 -29.40 -29.41
C LEU A 373 -20.53 -30.68 -29.31
N ASP A 374 -20.37 -31.41 -28.22
CA ASP A 374 -21.13 -32.64 -27.94
C ASP A 374 -22.45 -32.35 -27.21
N LYS A 375 -23.54 -32.94 -27.69
CA LYS A 375 -24.91 -32.78 -27.15
C LYS A 375 -25.64 -34.11 -27.12
N ALA A 376 -26.64 -34.24 -26.26
CA ALA A 376 -27.42 -35.46 -26.13
C ALA A 376 -28.51 -35.67 -27.22
N LYS A 377 -28.31 -35.12 -28.42
CA LYS A 377 -29.30 -35.19 -29.51
C LYS A 377 -29.38 -36.58 -30.15
N ASP A 378 -28.32 -37.37 -30.04
CA ASP A 378 -28.25 -38.73 -30.56
C ASP A 378 -27.31 -39.60 -29.69
N GLY A 379 -27.17 -40.87 -30.04
CA GLY A 379 -26.29 -41.81 -29.34
C GLY A 379 -24.81 -41.47 -29.44
N GLN A 380 -24.35 -40.84 -30.53
CA GLN A 380 -22.93 -40.49 -30.69
C GLN A 380 -22.54 -39.34 -29.76
N GLY A 381 -23.33 -38.26 -29.75
CA GLY A 381 -23.12 -37.13 -28.86
C GLY A 381 -23.30 -37.51 -27.39
N PHE A 382 -24.33 -38.32 -27.06
CA PHE A 382 -24.49 -38.81 -25.69
C PHE A 382 -23.31 -39.70 -25.24
N ASN A 383 -22.75 -40.52 -26.14
CA ASN A 383 -21.54 -41.29 -25.84
C ASN A 383 -20.32 -40.41 -25.50
N GLN A 384 -20.19 -39.22 -26.10
CA GLN A 384 -19.14 -38.26 -25.74
C GLN A 384 -19.42 -37.63 -24.36
N LEU A 385 -20.67 -37.28 -24.06
CA LEU A 385 -21.05 -36.84 -22.71
C LEU A 385 -20.79 -37.93 -21.65
N GLN A 386 -20.93 -39.20 -22.00
CA GLN A 386 -20.59 -40.34 -21.14
C GLN A 386 -19.08 -40.56 -20.95
N ARG A 387 -18.25 -40.06 -21.86
CA ARG A 387 -16.80 -39.91 -21.65
C ARG A 387 -16.46 -38.67 -20.80
N GLY A 388 -17.47 -37.87 -20.45
CA GLY A 388 -17.33 -36.64 -19.67
C GLY A 388 -16.81 -35.46 -20.49
N ALA A 389 -17.00 -35.46 -21.81
CA ALA A 389 -16.59 -34.35 -22.68
C ALA A 389 -17.06 -32.99 -22.16
N SER A 390 -18.33 -32.89 -21.76
CA SER A 390 -18.93 -31.65 -21.28
C SER A 390 -20.24 -31.93 -20.54
N PRO A 391 -20.92 -30.90 -19.98
CA PRO A 391 -22.27 -31.05 -19.47
C PRO A 391 -23.37 -31.00 -20.53
N GLY A 392 -23.02 -30.73 -21.80
CA GLY A 392 -23.92 -30.89 -22.94
C GLY A 392 -25.04 -29.84 -23.04
N GLY A 393 -24.85 -28.65 -22.49
CA GLY A 393 -25.82 -27.56 -22.53
C GLY A 393 -26.32 -27.29 -23.96
N ASN A 394 -27.63 -27.22 -24.15
CA ASN A 394 -28.21 -27.26 -25.50
C ASN A 394 -27.97 -25.96 -26.28
N ILE A 395 -28.22 -24.80 -25.67
CA ILE A 395 -28.04 -23.49 -26.32
C ILE A 395 -26.76 -22.77 -25.88
N GLY A 396 -25.96 -23.39 -25.01
CA GLY A 396 -24.78 -22.76 -24.41
C GLY A 396 -25.09 -21.99 -23.13
N ASP A 397 -24.03 -21.64 -22.42
CA ASP A 397 -24.07 -20.99 -21.12
C ASP A 397 -23.64 -19.53 -21.26
N PHE A 398 -24.22 -18.66 -20.43
CA PHE A 398 -23.98 -17.22 -20.45
C PHE A 398 -23.39 -16.77 -19.13
N GLY A 399 -22.21 -16.16 -19.17
CA GLY A 399 -21.52 -15.71 -17.97
C GLY A 399 -21.32 -14.20 -17.94
N LEU A 400 -21.40 -13.63 -16.74
CA LEU A 400 -20.98 -12.26 -16.46
C LEU A 400 -20.13 -12.28 -15.19
N VAL A 401 -18.86 -11.89 -15.31
CA VAL A 401 -17.92 -11.85 -14.17
C VAL A 401 -17.44 -10.43 -13.95
N MET A 402 -17.61 -9.92 -12.75
CA MET A 402 -16.97 -8.71 -12.28
C MET A 402 -15.55 -9.03 -11.80
N PHE A 403 -14.62 -8.12 -12.07
CA PHE A 403 -13.29 -8.16 -11.50
C PHE A 403 -12.96 -6.82 -10.85
N ALA A 404 -12.21 -6.90 -9.76
CA ALA A 404 -11.53 -5.78 -9.13
C ALA A 404 -10.06 -6.16 -8.89
N ASP A 405 -9.15 -5.21 -9.06
CA ASP A 405 -7.72 -5.38 -8.81
C ASP A 405 -7.21 -4.11 -8.16
N ALA A 406 -6.49 -4.25 -7.07
CA ALA A 406 -5.78 -3.16 -6.44
C ALA A 406 -4.30 -3.52 -6.37
N ARG A 407 -3.47 -2.61 -6.84
CA ARG A 407 -2.10 -2.54 -6.36
C ARG A 407 -2.17 -2.28 -4.84
N LEU A 408 -1.38 -2.99 -4.04
CA LEU A 408 -1.23 -2.73 -2.59
C LEU A 408 0.14 -2.14 -2.27
N SER A 409 1.15 -2.53 -3.05
CA SER A 409 2.49 -1.96 -3.04
C SER A 409 3.17 -2.20 -4.40
N ARG A 410 4.45 -1.83 -4.55
CA ARG A 410 5.22 -2.14 -5.77
C ARG A 410 5.31 -3.65 -6.06
N SER A 411 5.22 -4.49 -5.03
CA SER A 411 5.44 -5.94 -5.11
C SER A 411 4.26 -6.77 -4.61
N VAL A 412 3.09 -6.16 -4.42
CA VAL A 412 1.88 -6.87 -4.00
C VAL A 412 0.68 -6.32 -4.76
N ASN A 413 -0.03 -7.18 -5.47
CA ASN A 413 -1.31 -6.89 -6.08
C ASN A 413 -2.36 -7.86 -5.55
N LEU A 414 -3.59 -7.36 -5.40
CA LEU A 414 -4.74 -8.10 -4.92
C LEU A 414 -5.84 -8.04 -5.98
N SER A 415 -6.30 -9.20 -6.43
CA SER A 415 -7.39 -9.36 -7.39
C SER A 415 -8.59 -10.00 -6.70
N ALA A 416 -9.79 -9.62 -7.08
CA ALA A 416 -11.05 -10.20 -6.62
C ALA A 416 -12.04 -10.34 -7.77
N ASN A 417 -12.76 -11.46 -7.78
CA ASN A 417 -13.71 -11.80 -8.83
C ASN A 417 -15.05 -12.20 -8.22
N LEU A 418 -16.14 -11.77 -8.87
CA LEU A 418 -17.50 -12.18 -8.53
C LEU A 418 -18.30 -12.31 -9.81
N GLY A 419 -18.87 -13.47 -10.08
CA GLY A 419 -19.61 -13.70 -11.32
C GLY A 419 -20.80 -14.62 -11.18
N TYR A 420 -21.67 -14.57 -12.18
CA TYR A 420 -22.82 -15.44 -12.33
C TYR A 420 -22.76 -16.11 -13.70
N ILE A 421 -22.99 -17.42 -13.75
CA ILE A 421 -23.09 -18.20 -14.99
C ILE A 421 -24.46 -18.85 -15.03
N LEU A 422 -25.26 -18.45 -16.03
CA LEU A 422 -26.54 -19.05 -16.36
C LEU A 422 -26.29 -20.28 -17.24
N ASN A 423 -26.56 -21.47 -16.70
CA ASN A 423 -26.24 -22.74 -17.33
C ASN A 423 -27.46 -23.28 -18.08
N SER A 424 -27.30 -23.58 -19.37
CA SER A 424 -28.37 -24.19 -20.16
C SER A 424 -28.46 -25.69 -19.96
N ASN A 425 -29.69 -26.21 -19.98
CA ASN A 425 -29.96 -27.61 -19.77
C ASN A 425 -29.60 -28.47 -21.00
N PRO A 426 -28.98 -29.65 -20.79
CA PRO A 426 -28.81 -30.64 -21.84
C PRO A 426 -30.17 -31.19 -22.25
N LYS A 427 -30.40 -31.32 -23.56
CA LYS A 427 -31.67 -31.81 -24.12
C LYS A 427 -31.46 -33.07 -24.95
N GLY A 428 -32.41 -34.00 -24.80
CA GLY A 428 -32.47 -35.22 -25.58
C GLY A 428 -32.93 -35.00 -27.02
N ALA A 429 -32.99 -36.08 -27.79
CA ALA A 429 -33.49 -36.08 -29.17
C ALA A 429 -34.94 -35.57 -29.29
N ASP A 430 -35.72 -35.78 -28.23
CA ASP A 430 -37.11 -35.34 -28.04
C ASP A 430 -37.25 -33.86 -27.64
N GLY A 431 -36.13 -33.15 -27.45
CA GLY A 431 -36.13 -31.77 -26.97
C GLY A 431 -36.42 -31.62 -25.46
N VAL A 432 -36.54 -32.73 -24.73
CA VAL A 432 -36.77 -32.74 -23.29
C VAL A 432 -35.45 -32.56 -22.54
N ALA A 433 -35.46 -31.70 -21.53
CA ALA A 433 -34.31 -31.45 -20.67
C ALA A 433 -33.97 -32.71 -19.86
N LEU A 434 -32.79 -33.27 -20.11
CA LEU A 434 -32.29 -34.48 -19.46
C LEU A 434 -31.91 -34.22 -18.00
N LEU A 435 -31.48 -33.01 -17.68
CA LEU A 435 -31.06 -32.59 -16.37
C LEU A 435 -31.28 -31.08 -16.25
N ASP A 436 -31.72 -30.62 -15.09
CA ASP A 436 -31.80 -29.20 -14.77
C ASP A 436 -30.50 -28.81 -14.06
N ARG A 437 -29.60 -28.20 -14.83
CA ARG A 437 -28.26 -27.84 -14.36
C ARG A 437 -28.36 -26.66 -13.41
N PRO A 438 -27.60 -26.67 -12.29
CA PRO A 438 -27.50 -25.48 -11.47
C PRO A 438 -26.79 -24.36 -12.21
N ASP A 439 -27.22 -23.13 -11.96
CA ASP A 439 -26.43 -21.93 -12.24
C ASP A 439 -25.24 -21.84 -11.28
N GLU A 440 -24.23 -21.04 -11.63
CA GLU A 440 -23.00 -20.90 -10.83
C GLU A 440 -22.81 -19.47 -10.37
N VAL A 441 -22.56 -19.28 -9.07
CA VAL A 441 -21.96 -18.07 -8.51
C VAL A 441 -20.49 -18.36 -8.25
N ILE A 442 -19.63 -17.62 -8.92
CA ILE A 442 -18.18 -17.75 -8.79
C ILE A 442 -17.63 -16.60 -7.97
N ALA A 443 -16.77 -16.92 -7.00
CA ALA A 443 -16.04 -15.95 -6.21
C ALA A 443 -14.55 -16.33 -6.18
N GLY A 444 -13.67 -15.34 -6.29
CA GLY A 444 -12.23 -15.57 -6.28
C GLY A 444 -11.48 -14.42 -5.64
N ILE A 445 -10.38 -14.74 -4.96
CA ILE A 445 -9.39 -13.78 -4.47
C ILE A 445 -8.01 -14.27 -4.90
N GLY A 446 -7.23 -13.41 -5.53
CA GLY A 446 -5.87 -13.69 -5.98
C GLY A 446 -4.89 -12.67 -5.42
N VAL A 447 -3.69 -13.10 -5.07
CA VAL A 447 -2.57 -12.22 -4.71
C VAL A 447 -1.39 -12.59 -5.57
N ASP A 448 -0.77 -11.61 -6.21
CA ASP A 448 0.49 -11.80 -6.93
C ASP A 448 1.60 -10.89 -6.40
N PHE A 449 2.82 -11.42 -6.43
CA PHE A 449 4.01 -10.82 -5.86
C PHE A 449 5.08 -10.61 -6.93
N PRO A 450 5.03 -9.54 -7.74
CA PRO A 450 6.08 -9.30 -8.72
C PRO A 450 7.40 -8.99 -8.02
N ILE A 451 8.30 -9.98 -7.94
CA ILE A 451 9.64 -9.84 -7.35
C ILE A 451 10.49 -8.95 -8.25
N ASN A 452 10.42 -9.23 -9.55
CA ASN A 452 11.04 -8.44 -10.62
C ASN A 452 10.25 -8.66 -11.91
N LYS A 453 10.71 -8.07 -13.02
CA LYS A 453 10.05 -8.21 -14.33
C LYS A 453 10.07 -9.62 -14.93
N TYR A 454 10.75 -10.57 -14.30
CA TYR A 454 10.90 -11.95 -14.79
C TYR A 454 10.16 -12.97 -13.93
N VAL A 455 9.88 -12.69 -12.66
CA VAL A 455 9.39 -13.69 -11.70
C VAL A 455 8.24 -13.13 -10.87
N GLN A 456 7.11 -13.85 -10.89
CA GLN A 456 5.88 -13.47 -10.19
C GLN A 456 5.24 -14.70 -9.54
N PRO A 457 5.51 -14.96 -8.26
CA PRO A 457 4.73 -15.89 -7.45
C PRO A 457 3.30 -15.37 -7.24
N MET A 458 2.35 -16.29 -7.13
CA MET A 458 0.95 -15.95 -6.90
C MET A 458 0.20 -17.05 -6.14
N MET A 459 -0.84 -16.62 -5.45
CA MET A 459 -1.74 -17.47 -4.68
C MET A 459 -3.19 -17.06 -4.95
N GLU A 460 -4.08 -18.04 -4.98
CA GLU A 460 -5.49 -17.87 -5.30
C GLU A 460 -6.36 -18.69 -4.36
N PHE A 461 -7.50 -18.14 -3.98
CA PHE A 461 -8.61 -18.86 -3.38
C PHE A 461 -9.84 -18.68 -4.26
N ARG A 462 -10.52 -19.77 -4.59
CA ARG A 462 -11.71 -19.76 -5.42
C ARG A 462 -12.83 -20.56 -4.79
N SER A 463 -14.05 -20.11 -5.00
CA SER A 463 -15.29 -20.82 -4.64
C SER A 463 -16.25 -20.81 -5.83
N THR A 464 -16.82 -21.96 -6.15
CA THR A 464 -17.96 -22.07 -7.07
C THR A 464 -19.16 -22.57 -6.28
N GLU A 465 -20.19 -21.74 -6.18
CA GLU A 465 -21.45 -22.10 -5.54
C GLU A 465 -22.49 -22.39 -6.61
N TYR A 466 -23.01 -23.60 -6.62
CA TYR A 466 -24.13 -23.96 -7.48
C TYR A 466 -25.40 -23.35 -6.86
N VAL A 467 -26.17 -22.54 -7.61
CA VAL A 467 -27.36 -21.77 -7.17
C VAL A 467 -28.59 -22.03 -8.07
N ALA A 468 -29.67 -21.26 -7.87
CA ALA A 468 -30.94 -21.33 -8.62
C ALA A 468 -31.71 -22.67 -8.51
N GLY A 469 -32.86 -22.73 -9.20
CA GLY A 469 -33.66 -23.95 -9.38
C GLY A 469 -32.88 -24.98 -10.21
N ARG A 470 -32.85 -26.23 -9.76
CA ARG A 470 -32.05 -27.31 -10.34
C ARG A 470 -32.64 -28.67 -10.01
N THR A 471 -32.20 -29.71 -10.69
CA THR A 471 -32.38 -31.09 -10.22
C THR A 471 -31.64 -31.26 -8.89
N PRO A 472 -32.30 -31.69 -7.80
CA PRO A 472 -31.63 -31.90 -6.52
C PRO A 472 -30.43 -32.86 -6.66
N ASN A 473 -29.30 -32.53 -6.05
CA ASN A 473 -28.10 -33.35 -6.04
C ASN A 473 -27.85 -33.91 -4.63
N ALA A 474 -27.93 -35.22 -4.47
CA ALA A 474 -27.86 -35.88 -3.17
C ALA A 474 -26.53 -35.67 -2.45
N PHE A 475 -25.43 -35.61 -3.20
CA PHE A 475 -24.07 -35.40 -2.69
C PHE A 475 -23.44 -34.14 -3.27
N GLN A 476 -24.23 -33.07 -3.36
CA GLN A 476 -23.75 -31.77 -3.84
C GLN A 476 -22.47 -31.35 -3.10
N ASN A 477 -21.45 -31.01 -3.87
CA ASN A 477 -20.26 -30.33 -3.40
C ASN A 477 -20.12 -29.00 -4.14
N ASN A 478 -19.90 -27.90 -3.41
CA ASN A 478 -19.64 -26.58 -3.98
C ASN A 478 -18.12 -26.35 -3.93
N PRO A 479 -17.36 -26.50 -5.02
CA PRO A 479 -15.90 -26.56 -4.94
C PRO A 479 -15.27 -25.30 -4.33
N VAL A 480 -14.39 -25.50 -3.35
CA VAL A 480 -13.50 -24.47 -2.81
C VAL A 480 -12.06 -24.91 -3.02
N GLU A 481 -11.28 -24.06 -3.66
CA GLU A 481 -9.92 -24.40 -4.09
C GLU A 481 -8.91 -23.35 -3.64
N PHE A 482 -7.72 -23.84 -3.32
CA PHE A 482 -6.52 -23.04 -3.17
C PHE A 482 -5.55 -23.37 -4.32
N THR A 483 -4.99 -22.35 -4.96
CA THR A 483 -3.95 -22.51 -5.98
C THR A 483 -2.74 -21.66 -5.60
N ALA A 484 -1.54 -22.20 -5.74
CA ALA A 484 -0.30 -21.46 -5.52
C ALA A 484 0.74 -21.86 -6.56
N GLY A 485 1.48 -20.89 -7.07
CA GLY A 485 2.44 -21.15 -8.13
C GLY A 485 3.28 -19.94 -8.49
N ILE A 486 3.96 -20.06 -9.62
CA ILE A 486 4.88 -19.06 -10.13
C ILE A 486 4.67 -18.88 -11.63
N LYS A 487 4.75 -17.64 -12.09
CA LYS A 487 4.89 -17.29 -13.50
C LYS A 487 6.28 -16.69 -13.74
N ILE A 488 6.93 -17.14 -14.80
CA ILE A 488 8.25 -16.70 -15.26
C ILE A 488 8.09 -16.07 -16.64
N TYR A 489 8.68 -14.88 -16.81
CA TYR A 489 8.54 -14.04 -18.00
C TYR A 489 9.91 -13.70 -18.58
N PRO A 490 10.57 -14.59 -19.33
CA PRO A 490 11.88 -14.29 -19.92
C PRO A 490 11.87 -13.02 -20.79
N ALA A 491 10.72 -12.73 -21.42
CA ALA A 491 10.43 -11.43 -22.00
C ALA A 491 8.98 -11.02 -21.69
N ARG A 492 8.62 -9.75 -21.93
CA ARG A 492 7.25 -9.29 -21.68
C ARG A 492 6.21 -9.99 -22.55
N TRP A 493 6.61 -10.43 -23.75
CA TRP A 493 5.73 -11.00 -24.76
C TRP A 493 5.57 -12.52 -24.64
N TRP A 494 6.32 -13.21 -23.79
CA TRP A 494 6.13 -14.64 -23.53
C TRP A 494 6.56 -15.06 -22.13
N GLY A 495 6.00 -16.17 -21.67
CA GLY A 495 6.37 -16.74 -20.39
C GLY A 495 5.74 -18.09 -20.18
N PHE A 496 6.07 -18.70 -19.06
CA PHE A 496 5.50 -19.96 -18.63
C PHE A 496 5.27 -19.94 -17.12
N GLY A 497 4.36 -20.79 -16.66
CA GLY A 497 4.03 -20.88 -15.26
C GLY A 497 3.69 -22.30 -14.86
N ALA A 498 3.83 -22.58 -13.57
CA ALA A 498 3.43 -23.83 -12.97
C ALA A 498 2.76 -23.54 -11.62
N TRP A 499 1.77 -24.35 -11.29
CA TRP A 499 1.04 -24.22 -10.04
C TRP A 499 0.67 -25.58 -9.46
N TYR A 500 0.50 -25.56 -8.16
CA TYR A 500 -0.15 -26.58 -7.38
C TYR A 500 -1.55 -26.10 -7.00
N ARG A 501 -2.52 -27.00 -7.02
CA ARG A 501 -3.92 -26.75 -6.65
C ARG A 501 -4.35 -27.75 -5.60
N ARG A 502 -5.23 -27.33 -4.70
CA ARG A 502 -5.82 -28.21 -3.69
C ARG A 502 -7.30 -27.90 -3.48
N ALA A 503 -8.14 -28.94 -3.53
CA ALA A 503 -9.52 -28.88 -3.05
C ALA A 503 -9.55 -28.80 -1.51
N LEU A 504 -10.29 -27.84 -0.98
CA LEU A 504 -10.36 -27.56 0.47
C LEU A 504 -11.57 -28.19 1.15
N ASN A 505 -12.61 -28.54 0.39
CA ASN A 505 -13.86 -29.11 0.88
C ASN A 505 -14.27 -30.40 0.16
N ASP A 506 -13.28 -31.17 -0.27
CA ASP A 506 -13.47 -32.50 -0.83
C ASP A 506 -14.17 -33.47 0.15
N GLN A 507 -14.78 -34.55 -0.35
CA GLN A 507 -15.60 -35.49 0.42
C GLN A 507 -14.76 -36.54 1.20
N ARG A 508 -13.65 -36.12 1.82
CA ARG A 508 -12.84 -36.94 2.75
C ARG A 508 -13.41 -36.97 4.16
N GLN A 509 -13.04 -38.02 4.90
CA GLN A 509 -13.45 -38.24 6.29
C GLN A 509 -13.18 -37.04 7.21
N LYS A 510 -12.04 -36.36 7.05
CA LYS A 510 -11.68 -35.19 7.87
C LYS A 510 -12.63 -33.99 7.70
N ASN A 511 -13.33 -33.92 6.57
CA ASN A 511 -14.24 -32.83 6.23
C ASN A 511 -15.70 -33.18 6.60
N ILE A 512 -15.94 -34.41 7.09
CA ILE A 512 -17.27 -34.93 7.43
C ILE A 512 -17.33 -35.26 8.92
N ALA A 513 -18.51 -35.09 9.52
CA ALA A 513 -18.71 -35.39 10.93
C ALA A 513 -18.70 -36.91 11.13
N PRO A 514 -17.93 -37.47 12.08
CA PRO A 514 -17.89 -38.90 12.32
C PRO A 514 -19.11 -39.36 13.15
N GLN A 515 -20.31 -38.90 12.80
CA GLN A 515 -21.54 -39.25 13.49
C GLN A 515 -22.25 -40.36 12.76
N ASP A 516 -22.50 -41.45 13.49
CA ASP A 516 -23.21 -42.59 12.95
C ASP A 516 -24.68 -42.58 13.33
N ALA A 517 -25.53 -42.95 12.37
CA ALA A 517 -26.97 -43.01 12.50
C ALA A 517 -27.46 -44.38 12.01
N SER A 518 -28.48 -44.90 12.68
CA SER A 518 -29.27 -46.04 12.21
C SER A 518 -30.61 -45.54 11.66
N ALA A 519 -31.05 -46.14 10.55
CA ALA A 519 -32.38 -45.93 10.01
C ALA A 519 -33.31 -47.02 10.53
N THR A 520 -34.49 -46.62 11.01
CA THR A 520 -35.54 -47.57 11.38
C THR A 520 -36.41 -47.81 10.16
N VAL A 521 -36.36 -49.01 9.61
CA VAL A 521 -37.31 -49.51 8.62
C VAL A 521 -38.59 -49.86 9.36
N GLN A 522 -39.69 -49.18 9.05
CA GLN A 522 -40.98 -49.52 9.62
C GLN A 522 -41.50 -50.84 9.06
N GLN A 523 -42.27 -51.56 9.88
CA GLN A 523 -42.92 -52.78 9.44
C GLN A 523 -43.85 -52.46 8.26
N ILE A 524 -43.66 -53.13 7.13
CA ILE A 524 -44.52 -53.00 5.95
C ILE A 524 -45.52 -54.16 5.97
N THR A 525 -46.79 -53.86 6.19
CA THR A 525 -47.90 -54.82 6.09
C THR A 525 -48.56 -54.76 4.72
N ASN A 526 -49.35 -55.77 4.35
CA ASN A 526 -50.11 -55.80 3.08
C ASN A 526 -49.24 -55.81 1.81
N VAL A 527 -47.98 -56.25 1.91
CA VAL A 527 -47.15 -56.49 0.74
C VAL A 527 -47.67 -57.74 0.05
N ASN A 528 -48.48 -57.57 -0.98
CA ASN A 528 -48.94 -58.68 -1.79
C ASN A 528 -47.75 -59.19 -2.63
N VAL A 529 -47.39 -60.47 -2.48
CA VAL A 529 -46.27 -61.08 -3.20
C VAL A 529 -46.77 -62.21 -4.10
N PRO A 530 -46.31 -62.25 -5.37
CA PRO A 530 -46.62 -63.33 -6.31
C PRO A 530 -46.44 -64.73 -5.79
N GLY A 531 -47.52 -65.52 -5.86
CA GLY A 531 -47.54 -66.89 -5.39
C GLY A 531 -47.41 -67.04 -3.87
N ARG A 532 -47.39 -65.95 -3.09
CA ARG A 532 -47.15 -65.99 -1.63
C ARG A 532 -48.24 -65.30 -0.82
N GLY A 533 -49.13 -64.55 -1.46
CA GLY A 533 -50.18 -63.79 -0.79
C GLY A 533 -49.62 -62.55 -0.07
N ILE A 534 -50.36 -62.08 0.93
CA ILE A 534 -49.96 -60.90 1.72
C ILE A 534 -48.88 -61.29 2.73
N ILE A 535 -47.71 -60.64 2.66
CA ILE A 535 -46.63 -60.80 3.63
C ILE A 535 -46.44 -59.54 4.49
N VAL A 536 -45.86 -59.74 5.67
CA VAL A 536 -45.38 -58.68 6.56
C VAL A 536 -43.87 -58.65 6.50
N VAL A 537 -43.32 -57.49 6.16
CA VAL A 537 -41.89 -57.17 6.31
C VAL A 537 -41.73 -56.54 7.70
N PRO A 538 -41.07 -57.21 8.67
CA PRO A 538 -40.93 -56.71 10.02
C PRO A 538 -40.09 -55.44 10.04
N GLY A 539 -40.40 -54.57 11.00
CA GLY A 539 -39.59 -53.40 11.24
C GLY A 539 -38.20 -53.80 11.70
N THR A 540 -37.17 -53.17 11.15
CA THR A 540 -35.77 -53.43 11.51
C THR A 540 -35.01 -52.13 11.67
N SER A 541 -34.02 -52.09 12.57
CA SER A 541 -33.07 -50.98 12.64
C SER A 541 -31.81 -51.40 11.92
N VAL A 542 -31.40 -50.63 10.91
CA VAL A 542 -30.20 -50.90 10.12
C VAL A 542 -29.23 -49.72 10.25
N ILE A 543 -27.94 -50.03 10.34
CA ILE A 543 -26.89 -49.00 10.33
C ILE A 543 -26.97 -48.30 8.97
N SER A 544 -27.24 -47.00 8.98
CA SER A 544 -27.38 -46.19 7.77
C SER A 544 -26.11 -45.43 7.42
N THR A 545 -25.28 -45.13 8.43
CA THR A 545 -23.96 -44.53 8.24
C THR A 545 -22.89 -45.22 9.09
N SER A 546 -21.65 -45.18 8.61
CA SER A 546 -20.45 -45.66 9.32
C SER A 546 -19.34 -44.63 9.16
N ALA A 547 -18.69 -44.26 10.27
CA ALA A 547 -17.69 -43.19 10.34
C ALA A 547 -18.16 -41.85 9.74
N GLY A 548 -19.47 -41.56 9.80
CA GLY A 548 -20.06 -40.33 9.24
C GLY A 548 -20.50 -40.40 7.78
N PHE A 549 -20.28 -41.53 7.09
CA PHE A 549 -20.64 -41.71 5.69
C PHE A 549 -21.82 -42.66 5.53
N PRO A 550 -22.73 -42.44 4.57
CA PRO A 550 -23.72 -43.45 4.22
C PRO A 550 -23.05 -44.80 3.93
N LEU A 551 -23.64 -45.89 4.40
CA LEU A 551 -23.09 -47.22 4.13
C LEU A 551 -22.97 -47.42 2.60
N GLY A 552 -21.79 -47.85 2.15
CA GLY A 552 -21.46 -48.00 0.74
C GLY A 552 -21.00 -46.72 0.03
N PHE A 553 -21.03 -45.55 0.66
CA PHE A 553 -20.38 -44.36 0.13
C PHE A 553 -18.86 -44.50 0.21
N GLN A 554 -18.15 -44.21 -0.89
CA GLN A 554 -16.69 -44.20 -0.88
C GLN A 554 -16.18 -42.76 -0.74
N PRO A 555 -15.43 -42.45 0.34
CA PRO A 555 -14.85 -41.12 0.51
C PRO A 555 -13.82 -40.81 -0.58
N SER A 556 -13.63 -39.53 -0.86
CA SER A 556 -12.52 -39.08 -1.69
C SER A 556 -11.18 -39.45 -1.04
N SER A 557 -10.15 -39.70 -1.84
CA SER A 557 -8.81 -40.03 -1.37
C SER A 557 -7.77 -38.98 -1.74
N ASP A 558 -8.00 -38.20 -2.80
CA ASP A 558 -7.05 -37.24 -3.35
C ASP A 558 -7.71 -35.86 -3.56
N PRO A 559 -7.12 -34.77 -3.02
CA PRO A 559 -7.57 -33.41 -3.28
C PRO A 559 -6.59 -32.60 -4.14
N TYR A 560 -5.50 -33.21 -4.62
CA TYR A 560 -4.32 -32.52 -5.13
C TYR A 560 -4.35 -32.44 -6.64
N GLY A 561 -4.17 -31.22 -7.16
CA GLY A 561 -4.02 -30.96 -8.58
C GLY A 561 -2.75 -30.18 -8.88
N PHE A 562 -2.39 -30.11 -10.15
CA PHE A 562 -1.26 -29.34 -10.64
C PHE A 562 -1.52 -28.83 -12.05
N GLY A 563 -0.74 -27.85 -12.47
CA GLY A 563 -0.81 -27.40 -13.85
C GLY A 563 0.40 -26.63 -14.29
N ALA A 564 0.49 -26.47 -15.60
CA ALA A 564 1.51 -25.72 -16.28
C ALA A 564 0.91 -24.93 -17.43
N GLN A 565 1.46 -23.77 -17.74
CA GLN A 565 0.99 -22.89 -18.79
C GLN A 565 2.17 -22.33 -19.56
N LEU A 566 2.01 -22.20 -20.86
CA LEU A 566 2.89 -21.45 -21.76
C LEU A 566 2.05 -20.38 -22.46
N TRP A 567 2.63 -19.19 -22.64
CA TRP A 567 2.01 -18.14 -23.44
C TRP A 567 3.05 -17.34 -24.20
N PHE A 568 2.63 -16.81 -25.34
CA PHE A 568 3.43 -15.93 -26.19
C PHE A 568 2.50 -14.97 -26.95
N GLY A 569 3.03 -13.87 -27.43
CA GLY A 569 2.24 -12.91 -28.18
C GLY A 569 3.00 -11.63 -28.47
N HIS A 570 2.29 -10.52 -28.45
CA HIS A 570 2.83 -9.19 -28.68
C HIS A 570 2.51 -8.27 -27.52
N ARG A 571 3.49 -7.44 -27.14
CA ARG A 571 3.35 -6.39 -26.13
C ARG A 571 3.98 -5.11 -26.67
N ASN A 572 3.24 -4.01 -26.57
CA ASN A 572 3.78 -2.69 -26.86
C ASN A 572 4.88 -2.36 -25.85
N LYS A 573 5.78 -1.43 -26.19
CA LYS A 573 6.76 -0.91 -25.21
C LYS A 573 6.03 -0.35 -23.98
N ARG A 574 6.71 -0.36 -22.84
CA ARG A 574 6.16 0.29 -21.65
C ARG A 574 6.13 1.78 -21.94
N GLU A 575 5.01 2.42 -21.68
CA GLU A 575 4.96 3.87 -21.79
C GLU A 575 5.66 4.46 -20.57
N PRO A 576 6.43 5.55 -20.75
CA PRO A 576 6.99 6.29 -19.63
C PRO A 576 5.88 6.63 -18.64
N ALA A 577 6.19 6.60 -17.35
CA ALA A 577 5.29 7.19 -16.37
C ALA A 577 5.20 8.68 -16.71
N ILE A 578 4.10 9.10 -17.32
CA ILE A 578 3.76 10.52 -17.34
C ILE A 578 3.30 10.77 -15.90
N LEU A 579 4.23 11.14 -15.02
CA LEU A 579 3.85 11.86 -13.83
C LEU A 579 3.07 13.09 -14.34
N PRO A 580 1.87 13.40 -13.81
CA PRO A 580 1.30 14.71 -14.06
C PRO A 580 2.32 15.69 -13.51
N ASN A 581 3.10 16.31 -14.40
CA ASN A 581 4.10 17.30 -14.03
C ASN A 581 3.43 18.35 -13.16
N GLN A 582 3.84 18.42 -11.91
CA GLN A 582 3.30 19.38 -10.96
C GLN A 582 4.00 20.70 -11.20
N PRO A 583 3.27 21.82 -11.29
CA PRO A 583 3.92 23.11 -11.50
C PRO A 583 4.86 23.39 -10.32
N PRO A 584 6.05 23.99 -10.59
CA PRO A 584 6.98 24.34 -9.53
C PRO A 584 6.34 25.33 -8.55
N THR A 585 6.82 25.34 -7.31
CA THR A 585 6.49 26.39 -6.34
C THR A 585 7.68 27.33 -6.20
N ALA A 586 7.48 28.62 -6.41
CA ALA A 586 8.53 29.63 -6.28
C ALA A 586 8.11 30.75 -5.32
N SER A 587 9.11 31.29 -4.61
CA SER A 587 9.01 32.53 -3.85
C SER A 587 10.28 33.35 -4.09
N ILE A 588 10.16 34.67 -4.10
CA ILE A 588 11.28 35.58 -4.34
C ILE A 588 11.33 36.63 -3.23
N ALA A 589 12.53 36.83 -2.67
CA ALA A 589 12.79 37.81 -1.62
C ALA A 589 13.85 38.83 -2.08
N ALA A 590 13.62 40.09 -1.77
CA ALA A 590 14.58 41.17 -1.99
C ALA A 590 15.34 41.46 -0.68
N SER A 591 16.64 41.74 -0.76
CA SER A 591 17.47 42.06 0.40
C SER A 591 17.05 43.34 1.14
N VAL A 592 16.37 44.25 0.44
CA VAL A 592 15.73 45.46 0.97
C VAL A 592 14.41 45.68 0.25
N THR A 593 13.40 46.21 0.93
CA THR A 593 12.07 46.49 0.34
C THR A 593 11.84 47.98 0.08
N THR A 594 12.70 48.85 0.62
CA THR A 594 12.63 50.31 0.43
C THR A 594 14.04 50.89 0.23
N ILE A 595 14.19 51.73 -0.81
CA ILE A 595 15.39 52.53 -1.08
C ILE A 595 14.99 53.99 -0.97
N THR A 596 15.67 54.76 -0.12
CA THR A 596 15.37 56.19 0.06
C THR A 596 16.38 57.03 -0.72
N LEU A 597 15.89 57.89 -1.62
CA LEU A 597 16.73 58.81 -2.41
C LEU A 597 17.20 60.02 -1.56
N PRO A 598 18.40 60.57 -1.84
CA PRO A 598 18.90 61.77 -1.16
C PRO A 598 18.06 63.03 -1.49
N CYS A 599 18.16 64.08 -0.66
CA CYS A 599 17.47 65.36 -0.90
C CYS A 599 17.93 66.05 -2.20
N PRO A 600 17.05 66.84 -2.88
CA PRO A 600 17.39 67.57 -4.11
C PRO A 600 18.49 68.63 -3.92
N PRO A 601 19.21 69.04 -4.98
CA PRO A 601 20.23 70.10 -4.90
C PRO A 601 19.65 71.41 -4.36
N GLY A 602 20.25 71.95 -3.29
CA GLY A 602 19.78 73.16 -2.59
C GLY A 602 18.87 72.90 -1.38
N PHE A 603 18.78 71.64 -0.92
CA PHE A 603 18.03 71.22 0.27
C PHE A 603 18.77 70.12 1.05
N HIS A 604 18.62 70.04 2.37
CA HIS A 604 19.22 68.99 3.23
C HIS A 604 18.20 68.30 4.16
N SER A 605 18.51 67.05 4.58
CA SER A 605 17.66 66.21 5.46
C SER A 605 17.87 66.56 6.93
N LYS A 606 16.79 66.94 7.61
CA LYS A 606 16.79 67.39 9.01
C LYS A 606 17.20 66.32 10.04
N GLY A 607 16.90 65.04 9.76
CA GLY A 607 17.12 63.94 10.70
C GLY A 607 18.34 63.05 10.41
N GLY A 608 19.07 63.27 9.31
CA GLY A 608 20.19 62.40 8.89
C GLY A 608 19.75 61.01 8.39
N SER A 609 18.46 60.79 8.20
CA SER A 609 17.83 59.52 7.82
C SER A 609 17.98 59.14 6.35
N CYS A 610 18.52 60.02 5.51
CA CYS A 610 18.63 59.83 4.06
C CYS A 610 20.10 59.93 3.60
N ALA A 611 20.95 59.00 4.06
CA ALA A 611 22.30 58.83 3.50
C ALA A 611 22.26 57.95 2.23
N ALA A 612 23.19 58.17 1.30
CA ALA A 612 23.24 57.46 0.03
C ALA A 612 23.35 55.93 0.23
N VAL A 613 22.28 55.20 -0.08
CA VAL A 613 22.24 53.73 -0.03
C VAL A 613 22.59 53.18 -1.42
N SER A 614 23.34 52.08 -1.46
CA SER A 614 23.63 51.36 -2.70
C SER A 614 22.33 50.95 -3.41
N THR A 615 22.20 51.25 -4.71
CA THR A 615 21.03 50.90 -5.54
C THR A 615 21.00 49.45 -6.00
N GLY A 616 21.94 48.62 -5.53
CA GLY A 616 21.98 47.18 -5.80
C GLY A 616 21.19 46.39 -4.75
N VAL A 617 20.13 45.71 -5.18
CA VAL A 617 19.29 44.83 -4.36
C VAL A 617 19.60 43.38 -4.71
N GLN A 618 19.87 42.53 -3.73
CA GLN A 618 20.01 41.09 -3.99
C GLN A 618 18.63 40.44 -4.02
N LEU A 619 18.34 39.69 -5.08
CA LEU A 619 17.13 38.89 -5.22
C LEU A 619 17.49 37.42 -4.99
N ALA A 620 16.81 36.80 -4.04
CA ALA A 620 16.93 35.38 -3.73
C ALA A 620 15.61 34.68 -4.02
N THR A 621 15.62 33.80 -5.02
CA THR A 621 14.47 32.97 -5.41
C THR A 621 14.61 31.59 -4.77
N THR A 622 13.64 31.20 -3.97
CA THR A 622 13.51 29.83 -3.47
C THR A 622 12.43 29.13 -4.29
N ALA A 623 12.85 28.20 -5.15
CA ALA A 623 11.94 27.38 -5.93
C ALA A 623 12.20 25.90 -5.69
N THR A 624 11.13 25.13 -5.64
CA THR A 624 11.17 23.67 -5.50
C THR A 624 10.23 23.05 -6.50
N ASP A 625 10.73 22.00 -7.14
CA ASP A 625 9.97 21.15 -8.03
C ASP A 625 9.61 19.84 -7.35
N PRO A 626 8.31 19.46 -7.27
CA PRO A 626 7.91 18.18 -6.69
C PRO A 626 8.39 16.94 -7.45
N ASP A 627 8.69 17.07 -8.74
CA ASP A 627 9.08 15.97 -9.63
C ASP A 627 10.61 15.83 -9.78
N GLY A 628 11.37 16.82 -9.30
CA GLY A 628 12.84 16.85 -9.25
C GLY A 628 13.50 17.34 -10.54
N ASP A 629 12.75 18.03 -11.39
CA ASP A 629 13.22 18.53 -12.68
C ASP A 629 14.16 19.73 -12.54
N THR A 630 14.94 20.00 -13.59
CA THR A 630 15.90 21.12 -13.60
C THR A 630 15.17 22.43 -13.90
N LEU A 631 15.17 23.35 -12.92
CA LEU A 631 14.43 24.61 -13.00
C LEU A 631 15.21 25.70 -13.76
N LEU A 632 14.53 26.34 -14.72
CA LEU A 632 15.03 27.52 -15.43
C LEU A 632 14.39 28.80 -14.87
N TYR A 633 15.19 29.82 -14.61
CA TYR A 633 14.75 31.08 -14.00
C TYR A 633 14.83 32.22 -15.02
N SER A 634 13.71 32.88 -15.27
CA SER A 634 13.63 34.06 -16.13
C SER A 634 13.13 35.26 -15.33
N TYR A 635 13.95 36.30 -15.16
CA TYR A 635 13.59 37.48 -14.39
C TYR A 635 13.09 38.60 -15.30
N THR A 636 11.97 39.20 -14.93
CA THR A 636 11.40 40.40 -15.55
C THR A 636 11.26 41.50 -14.50
N VAL A 637 11.76 42.70 -14.80
CA VAL A 637 11.68 43.85 -13.89
C VAL A 637 10.93 45.00 -14.54
N THR A 638 10.16 45.75 -13.74
CA THR A 638 9.48 46.97 -14.24
C THR A 638 10.41 48.17 -14.37
N GLY A 639 11.62 48.08 -13.82
CA GLY A 639 12.68 49.08 -13.97
C GLY A 639 14.04 48.55 -13.51
N GLY A 640 15.12 49.14 -14.03
CA GLY A 640 16.49 48.78 -13.68
C GLY A 640 17.02 47.60 -14.50
N ARG A 641 18.09 46.96 -14.02
CA ARG A 641 18.74 45.84 -14.71
C ARG A 641 19.06 44.71 -13.76
N ILE A 642 18.74 43.48 -14.15
CA ILE A 642 19.20 42.27 -13.47
C ILE A 642 20.58 41.87 -13.99
N THR A 643 21.49 41.48 -13.10
CA THR A 643 22.80 40.90 -13.40
C THR A 643 23.00 39.60 -12.62
N GLY A 644 23.48 38.55 -13.31
CA GLY A 644 23.60 37.19 -12.77
C GLY A 644 22.60 36.22 -13.39
N GLU A 645 22.77 34.93 -13.11
CA GLU A 645 21.92 33.83 -13.59
C GLU A 645 21.58 32.86 -12.45
N GLY A 646 20.44 32.18 -12.56
CA GLY A 646 19.99 31.17 -11.58
C GLY A 646 19.13 31.73 -10.44
N ALA A 647 19.13 31.04 -9.30
CA ALA A 647 18.23 31.34 -8.18
C ALA A 647 18.57 32.64 -7.43
N ASN A 648 19.81 33.14 -7.52
CA ASN A 648 20.24 34.36 -6.86
C ASN A 648 20.80 35.33 -7.90
N VAL A 649 20.21 36.53 -8.01
CA VAL A 649 20.60 37.54 -8.98
C VAL A 649 20.66 38.93 -8.33
N SER A 650 21.45 39.83 -8.88
CA SER A 650 21.56 41.21 -8.42
C SER A 650 20.67 42.11 -9.25
N TRP A 651 19.88 42.96 -8.61
CA TRP A 651 18.99 43.93 -9.24
C TRP A 651 19.52 45.35 -9.03
N ASP A 652 20.02 45.94 -10.10
CA ASP A 652 20.49 47.32 -10.12
C ASP A 652 19.35 48.27 -10.48
N LEU A 653 18.98 49.11 -9.51
CA LEU A 653 17.94 50.15 -9.63
C LEU A 653 18.54 51.55 -9.84
N SER A 654 19.82 51.66 -10.23
CA SER A 654 20.47 52.95 -10.48
C SER A 654 19.76 53.77 -11.58
N GLY A 655 19.67 55.08 -11.36
CA GLY A 655 19.06 56.01 -12.33
C GLY A 655 17.53 56.04 -12.37
N LEU A 656 16.84 55.26 -11.53
CA LEU A 656 15.39 55.27 -11.43
C LEU A 656 14.87 56.32 -10.42
N GLY A 657 13.72 56.92 -10.74
CA GLY A 657 13.05 57.89 -9.87
C GLY A 657 12.22 57.24 -8.75
N PRO A 658 11.58 58.04 -7.89
CA PRO A 658 10.65 57.54 -6.88
C PRO A 658 9.49 56.75 -7.50
N GLY A 659 9.19 55.59 -6.93
CA GLY A 659 8.16 54.69 -7.41
C GLY A 659 8.34 53.28 -6.87
N THR A 660 7.30 52.46 -6.97
CA THR A 660 7.39 51.03 -6.63
C THR A 660 7.76 50.25 -7.89
N TYR A 661 8.92 49.61 -7.84
CA TYR A 661 9.40 48.71 -8.89
C TYR A 661 9.19 47.27 -8.45
N SER A 662 8.89 46.38 -9.40
CA SER A 662 8.66 44.97 -9.12
C SER A 662 9.62 44.11 -9.94
N ALA A 663 10.15 43.08 -9.29
CA ALA A 663 10.86 42.01 -9.95
C ALA A 663 9.98 40.76 -9.90
N SER A 664 9.68 40.21 -11.07
CA SER A 664 9.00 38.94 -11.24
C SER A 664 9.99 37.90 -11.73
N VAL A 665 9.90 36.69 -11.19
CA VAL A 665 10.62 35.53 -11.68
C VAL A 665 9.63 34.50 -12.18
N ASP A 666 9.82 34.09 -13.43
CA ASP A 666 9.15 32.96 -14.03
C ASP A 666 10.08 31.76 -13.89
N VAL A 667 9.60 30.73 -13.20
CA VAL A 667 10.32 29.47 -13.01
C VAL A 667 9.66 28.42 -13.88
N ASP A 668 10.40 27.91 -14.86
CA ASP A 668 9.97 26.95 -15.86
C ASP A 668 10.65 25.60 -15.62
N ASP A 669 9.85 24.53 -15.67
CA ASP A 669 10.28 23.14 -15.54
C ASP A 669 10.55 22.46 -16.90
N GLY A 670 10.40 23.20 -18.01
CA GLY A 670 10.71 22.72 -19.36
C GLY A 670 9.55 21.98 -20.05
N CYS A 671 8.38 21.87 -19.42
CA CYS A 671 7.18 21.29 -20.03
C CYS A 671 6.08 22.32 -20.35
N GLY A 672 6.34 23.62 -20.12
CA GLY A 672 5.39 24.72 -20.32
C GLY A 672 4.54 25.04 -19.08
N CYS A 673 4.87 24.44 -17.93
CA CYS A 673 4.29 24.76 -16.64
C CYS A 673 5.17 25.80 -15.94
N ILE A 674 4.72 27.06 -15.96
CA ILE A 674 5.47 28.20 -15.39
C ILE A 674 4.77 28.64 -14.11
N THR A 675 5.56 28.84 -13.05
CA THR A 675 5.10 29.53 -11.84
C THR A 675 5.76 30.91 -11.78
N ALA A 676 4.98 31.92 -11.42
CA ALA A 676 5.49 33.29 -11.29
C ALA A 676 5.50 33.70 -9.83
N ALA A 677 6.60 34.28 -9.37
CA ALA A 677 6.69 34.92 -8.06
C ALA A 677 7.14 36.36 -8.25
N THR A 678 6.52 37.29 -7.51
CA THR A 678 6.82 38.72 -7.63
C THR A 678 7.19 39.31 -6.27
N THR A 679 8.21 40.15 -6.25
CA THR A 679 8.55 41.01 -5.11
C THR A 679 8.62 42.47 -5.54
N THR A 680 8.50 43.39 -4.59
CA THR A 680 8.50 44.83 -4.84
C THR A 680 9.54 45.55 -4.00
N VAL A 681 10.17 46.55 -4.61
CA VAL A 681 11.09 47.49 -3.96
C VAL A 681 10.57 48.90 -4.24
N THR A 682 10.34 49.67 -3.18
CA THR A 682 9.87 51.05 -3.32
C THR A 682 11.03 52.02 -3.21
N ILE A 683 11.23 52.83 -4.25
CA ILE A 683 12.10 53.99 -4.21
C ILE A 683 11.28 55.18 -3.72
N ALA A 684 11.64 55.76 -2.58
CA ALA A 684 10.91 56.89 -1.99
C ALA A 684 11.80 58.14 -1.91
N ASN A 685 11.18 59.31 -2.09
CA ASN A 685 11.84 60.58 -1.79
C ASN A 685 11.98 60.74 -0.27
N CYS A 686 13.08 61.36 0.14
CA CYS A 686 13.28 61.82 1.50
C CYS A 686 12.19 62.84 1.87
N SER A 687 11.53 62.68 3.02
CA SER A 687 10.35 63.45 3.42
C SER A 687 10.66 64.67 4.29
N ASP A 688 11.94 64.98 4.55
CA ASP A 688 12.39 65.98 5.52
C ASP A 688 13.38 67.04 4.95
N CYS A 689 13.23 67.42 3.68
CA CYS A 689 14.13 68.37 2.99
C CYS A 689 13.73 69.86 3.17
N GLU A 690 14.65 70.74 3.62
CA GLU A 690 14.45 72.22 3.81
C GLU A 690 15.38 73.09 2.90
N LYS A 691 14.96 74.32 2.48
CA LYS A 691 15.58 75.18 1.41
C LYS A 691 16.81 75.99 1.85
N ASP A 692 17.85 76.04 1.00
CA ASP A 692 19.13 76.71 1.30
C ASP A 692 19.15 78.25 1.06
N LEU A 693 19.51 79.00 2.11
CA LEU A 693 19.96 80.39 2.12
C LEU A 693 21.49 80.41 2.01
N VAL A 694 22.08 81.00 0.95
CA VAL A 694 23.55 81.03 0.78
C VAL A 694 24.14 82.25 1.45
N CYS A 695 24.36 82.12 2.76
CA CYS A 695 25.07 83.11 3.55
C CYS A 695 26.52 83.25 3.06
N PRO A 696 27.08 84.48 3.00
CA PRO A 696 28.50 84.67 2.72
C PRO A 696 29.34 83.91 3.72
N THR A 697 30.35 83.20 3.23
CA THR A 697 31.24 82.43 4.10
C THR A 697 32.43 83.30 4.46
N VAL A 698 32.50 83.68 5.74
CA VAL A 698 33.73 84.23 6.32
C VAL A 698 34.50 83.08 6.96
N SER A 699 35.81 83.00 6.69
CA SER A 699 36.72 82.06 7.37
C SER A 699 37.93 82.82 7.87
N VAL A 700 38.48 82.38 8.99
CA VAL A 700 39.72 82.94 9.54
C VAL A 700 40.80 81.89 9.39
N ASP A 701 41.90 82.28 8.75
CA ASP A 701 43.12 81.51 8.65
C ASP A 701 44.00 81.87 9.85
N CYS A 702 44.47 80.86 10.58
CA CYS A 702 45.33 81.06 11.74
C CYS A 702 46.52 80.10 11.77
N PRO A 703 47.63 80.48 12.44
CA PRO A 703 48.79 79.61 12.56
C PRO A 703 48.44 78.32 13.31
N THR A 704 49.05 77.21 12.92
CA THR A 704 48.79 75.89 13.51
C THR A 704 49.28 75.76 14.96
N GLU A 705 50.36 76.45 15.33
CA GLU A 705 50.92 76.45 16.69
C GLU A 705 51.84 77.68 16.86
N VAL A 706 51.85 78.31 18.04
CA VAL A 706 52.73 79.46 18.35
C VAL A 706 53.40 79.26 19.71
N GLU A 707 54.69 79.57 19.80
CA GLU A 707 55.46 79.47 21.05
C GLU A 707 55.13 80.64 22.00
N GLU A 708 55.25 80.43 23.31
CA GLU A 708 54.82 81.35 24.38
C GLU A 708 55.46 82.76 24.33
N SER A 709 56.53 82.99 23.56
CA SER A 709 57.16 84.30 23.34
C SER A 709 56.87 84.93 21.96
N GLY A 710 56.08 84.26 21.12
CA GLY A 710 55.78 84.66 19.75
C GLY A 710 54.61 85.64 19.57
N ALA A 711 54.37 86.02 18.32
CA ALA A 711 53.16 86.74 17.91
C ALA A 711 52.39 85.90 16.88
N ALA A 712 51.07 85.85 17.01
CA ALA A 712 50.17 85.10 16.14
C ALA A 712 49.44 86.06 15.19
N THR A 713 49.47 85.80 13.88
CA THR A 713 48.77 86.60 12.87
C THR A 713 47.54 85.86 12.35
N PHE A 714 46.36 86.47 12.46
CA PHE A 714 45.08 85.90 12.02
C PHE A 714 44.57 86.68 10.81
N THR A 715 44.10 86.00 9.77
CA THR A 715 43.62 86.64 8.53
C THR A 715 42.24 86.13 8.13
N ALA A 716 41.27 87.03 8.00
CA ALA A 716 39.93 86.72 7.52
C ALA A 716 39.89 86.69 5.98
N LYS A 717 39.27 85.65 5.44
CA LYS A 717 38.92 85.49 4.02
C LYS A 717 37.40 85.57 3.92
N PHE A 718 36.90 86.51 3.14
CA PHE A 718 35.47 86.69 2.92
C PHE A 718 35.09 86.30 1.49
N ASN A 719 34.12 85.41 1.36
CA ASN A 719 33.51 85.04 0.09
C ASN A 719 32.10 85.63 0.04
N GLN A 720 31.80 86.44 -0.99
CA GLN A 720 30.50 87.09 -1.11
C GLN A 720 29.37 86.06 -1.26
N GLY A 721 28.29 86.27 -0.52
CA GLY A 721 27.01 85.58 -0.65
C GLY A 721 26.06 86.36 -1.56
N THR A 722 24.87 85.81 -1.80
CA THR A 722 23.85 86.45 -2.63
C THR A 722 22.68 86.94 -1.77
N PRO A 723 22.31 88.24 -1.80
CA PRO A 723 22.87 89.34 -2.60
C PRO A 723 24.17 89.95 -2.03
N VAL A 724 24.91 90.67 -2.89
CA VAL A 724 26.21 91.30 -2.59
C VAL A 724 26.10 92.34 -1.45
N VAL A 725 26.99 92.26 -0.46
CA VAL A 725 27.03 93.12 0.73
C VAL A 725 28.39 93.82 0.89
N SER A 726 28.42 94.99 1.54
CA SER A 726 29.65 95.76 1.84
C SER A 726 30.26 95.35 3.18
N GLU A 727 31.54 94.98 3.22
CA GLU A 727 32.20 94.38 4.39
C GLU A 727 32.86 95.42 5.32
N THR A 728 32.62 95.30 6.62
CA THR A 728 33.42 95.95 7.68
C THR A 728 33.89 94.93 8.70
N TYR A 729 35.18 94.93 9.07
CA TYR A 729 35.79 93.94 9.97
C TYR A 729 35.89 94.44 11.41
N ASN A 730 35.43 93.66 12.38
CA ASN A 730 35.61 93.93 13.81
C ASN A 730 36.20 92.71 14.51
N TRP A 731 37.41 92.81 15.05
CA TRP A 731 38.10 91.68 15.67
C TRP A 731 38.05 91.69 17.19
N SER A 732 37.95 90.50 17.77
CA SER A 732 38.11 90.23 19.20
C SER A 732 39.01 89.02 19.40
N VAL A 733 39.74 88.95 20.51
CA VAL A 733 40.63 87.83 20.85
C VAL A 733 40.29 87.31 22.23
N SER A 734 40.30 85.98 22.41
CA SER A 734 39.97 85.31 23.68
C SER A 734 41.07 85.45 24.74
N ALA A 735 42.33 85.58 24.30
CA ALA A 735 43.50 85.75 25.14
C ALA A 735 44.61 86.49 24.37
N GLY A 736 45.43 87.27 25.08
CA GLY A 736 46.46 88.12 24.47
C GLY A 736 45.93 89.49 24.04
N THR A 737 46.83 90.34 23.58
CA THR A 737 46.52 91.71 23.14
C THR A 737 46.77 91.85 21.64
N ILE A 738 45.78 92.40 20.91
CA ILE A 738 45.93 92.76 19.49
C ILE A 738 46.93 93.91 19.41
N THR A 739 48.07 93.68 18.78
CA THR A 739 49.15 94.67 18.64
C THR A 739 49.00 95.51 17.37
N SER A 740 48.34 94.99 16.33
CA SER A 740 48.03 95.75 15.09
C SER A 740 46.92 95.08 14.25
N GLY A 741 46.31 95.84 13.33
CA GLY A 741 45.41 95.32 12.28
C GLY A 741 43.89 95.44 12.52
N GLN A 742 43.46 96.02 13.65
CA GLN A 742 42.03 96.17 13.96
C GLN A 742 41.29 96.97 12.86
N GLY A 743 40.09 96.53 12.48
CA GLY A 743 39.33 97.14 11.38
C GLY A 743 39.68 96.67 9.97
N THR A 744 40.66 95.78 9.80
CA THR A 744 41.12 95.25 8.50
C THR A 744 40.96 93.74 8.41
N SER A 745 41.23 93.13 7.26
CA SER A 745 41.10 91.67 7.07
C SER A 745 42.19 90.84 7.75
N SER A 746 43.14 91.44 8.48
CA SER A 746 44.19 90.72 9.21
C SER A 746 44.61 91.43 10.50
N ILE A 747 44.84 90.67 11.58
CA ILE A 747 45.31 91.16 12.88
C ILE A 747 46.55 90.42 13.38
N THR A 748 47.37 91.08 14.18
CA THR A 748 48.49 90.46 14.92
C THR A 748 48.23 90.51 16.43
N VAL A 749 48.46 89.40 17.13
CA VAL A 749 48.17 89.22 18.57
C VAL A 749 49.42 88.72 19.29
N SER A 750 49.77 89.32 20.42
CA SER A 750 50.90 88.85 21.24
C SER A 750 50.52 87.60 22.05
N ALA A 751 51.36 86.56 22.00
CA ALA A 751 51.17 85.30 22.73
C ALA A 751 51.91 85.23 24.07
N ALA A 752 52.51 86.33 24.52
CA ALA A 752 53.36 86.40 25.71
C ALA A 752 52.63 85.95 26.99
N GLY A 753 53.14 84.89 27.64
CA GLY A 753 52.64 84.40 28.93
C GLY A 753 51.36 83.54 28.85
N LEU A 754 51.03 83.04 27.67
CA LEU A 754 49.82 82.25 27.41
C LEU A 754 50.12 80.75 27.20
N GLY A 755 51.25 80.24 27.68
CA GLY A 755 51.63 78.83 27.51
C GLY A 755 50.56 77.86 28.01
N GLY A 756 50.14 76.92 27.15
CA GLY A 756 49.06 75.97 27.45
C GLY A 756 47.64 76.53 27.29
N GLN A 757 47.50 77.82 26.94
CA GLN A 757 46.23 78.41 26.54
C GLN A 757 46.11 78.45 25.01
N THR A 758 44.91 78.75 24.52
CA THR A 758 44.62 78.86 23.09
C THR A 758 44.13 80.26 22.79
N ILE A 759 44.79 80.91 21.83
CA ILE A 759 44.36 82.23 21.34
C ILE A 759 43.32 81.99 20.25
N THR A 760 42.09 82.41 20.52
CA THR A 760 41.00 82.39 19.55
C THR A 760 40.74 83.80 19.09
N ALA A 761 41.06 84.10 17.83
CA ALA A 761 40.67 85.35 17.21
C ALA A 761 39.31 85.15 16.54
N THR A 762 38.35 86.01 16.87
CA THR A 762 37.01 86.05 16.29
C THR A 762 36.83 87.35 15.54
N VAL A 763 36.55 87.25 14.24
CA VAL A 763 36.14 88.37 13.40
C VAL A 763 34.63 88.39 13.28
N GLU A 764 34.02 89.56 13.45
CA GLU A 764 32.64 89.84 13.09
C GLU A 764 32.61 90.75 11.87
N ILE A 765 31.86 90.35 10.84
CA ILE A 765 31.67 91.11 9.60
C ILE A 765 30.34 91.87 9.67
N GLY A 766 30.41 93.19 9.51
CA GLY A 766 29.23 94.05 9.36
C GLY A 766 28.70 94.07 7.92
N GLY A 767 27.40 94.36 7.75
CA GLY A 767 26.75 94.48 6.44
C GLY A 767 25.99 93.24 5.96
N VAL A 768 25.96 92.16 6.73
CA VAL A 768 25.29 90.87 6.42
C VAL A 768 23.89 90.76 7.03
N ASP A 769 23.00 89.97 6.41
CA ASP A 769 21.66 89.68 6.95
C ASP A 769 21.74 89.05 8.36
N PRO A 770 20.91 89.47 9.35
CA PRO A 770 20.97 88.97 10.73
C PRO A 770 20.81 87.46 10.90
N THR A 771 20.24 86.78 9.90
CA THR A 771 20.05 85.32 9.89
C THR A 771 21.28 84.54 9.44
N CYS A 772 22.29 85.23 8.89
CA CYS A 772 23.52 84.63 8.41
C CYS A 772 24.65 84.67 9.45
N PRO A 773 25.53 83.65 9.50
CA PRO A 773 26.68 83.63 10.38
C PRO A 773 27.66 84.74 9.99
N ARG A 774 27.67 85.82 10.77
CA ARG A 774 28.51 87.01 10.58
C ARG A 774 29.84 86.95 11.31
N THR A 775 30.13 85.84 11.98
CA THR A 775 31.34 85.67 12.78
C THR A 775 32.13 84.47 12.30
N ALA A 776 33.44 84.62 12.16
CA ALA A 776 34.35 83.49 12.00
C ALA A 776 35.47 83.57 13.02
N SER A 777 35.88 82.42 13.53
CA SER A 777 36.93 82.35 14.52
C SER A 777 37.91 81.24 14.16
N CYS A 778 39.18 81.46 14.48
CA CYS A 778 40.20 80.43 14.38
C CYS A 778 41.05 80.46 15.65
N SER A 779 41.48 79.28 16.07
CA SER A 779 42.13 79.05 17.35
C SER A 779 43.53 78.53 17.13
N THR A 780 44.53 79.23 17.68
CA THR A 780 45.93 78.81 17.67
C THR A 780 46.34 78.41 19.08
N PRO A 781 46.66 77.13 19.33
CA PRO A 781 47.18 76.70 20.62
C PRO A 781 48.58 77.27 20.84
N VAL A 782 48.84 77.73 22.06
CA VAL A 782 50.16 78.21 22.49
C VAL A 782 50.87 77.07 23.21
N LYS A 783 51.97 76.57 22.65
CA LYS A 783 52.68 75.41 23.18
C LYS A 783 53.23 75.66 24.58
N GLY A 784 52.81 74.84 25.55
CA GLY A 784 53.35 74.84 26.91
C GLY A 784 54.53 73.87 27.06
N LYS A 785 55.36 74.07 28.10
CA LYS A 785 56.54 73.23 28.41
C LYS A 785 56.14 71.77 28.76
N PRO A 786 56.87 70.72 28.30
CA PRO A 786 56.46 69.31 28.43
C PRO A 786 56.45 68.76 29.88
N PRO A 787 55.58 67.76 30.19
CA PRO A 787 55.42 67.17 31.53
C PRO A 787 56.53 66.14 31.88
N ILE A 788 56.86 66.05 33.17
CA ILE A 788 57.97 65.24 33.72
C ILE A 788 57.40 64.03 34.50
N SER A 789 58.05 62.87 34.43
CA SER A 789 57.72 61.70 35.25
C SER A 789 57.99 61.98 36.74
N ARG A 790 57.11 61.53 37.62
CA ARG A 790 57.18 61.87 39.06
C ARG A 790 57.20 60.64 39.95
N LYS A 791 58.01 60.70 41.01
CA LYS A 791 58.05 59.70 42.08
C LYS A 791 56.79 59.85 42.93
N PHE A 792 56.05 58.78 43.08
CA PHE A 792 54.82 58.74 43.87
C PHE A 792 55.11 58.37 45.33
N ASP A 793 55.90 57.33 45.55
CA ASP A 793 56.26 56.86 46.89
C ASP A 793 57.59 56.08 46.87
N GLU A 794 58.17 55.87 48.05
CA GLU A 794 59.38 55.10 48.29
C GLU A 794 59.30 54.38 49.63
N TYR A 795 59.72 53.12 49.66
CA TYR A 795 59.78 52.36 50.90
C TYR A 795 60.86 51.29 50.88
N GLY A 796 61.52 51.12 52.04
CA GLY A 796 62.50 50.06 52.25
C GLY A 796 61.90 48.75 52.76
N ASN A 797 62.63 48.02 53.61
CA ASN A 797 62.18 46.74 54.15
C ASN A 797 61.11 46.88 55.26
N ILE A 798 59.85 47.11 54.86
CA ILE A 798 58.69 47.24 55.73
C ILE A 798 57.89 45.93 55.88
N ARG A 799 56.94 45.89 56.83
CA ARG A 799 56.02 44.75 57.00
C ARG A 799 55.07 44.66 55.80
N PHE A 800 54.70 43.44 55.44
CA PHE A 800 53.90 43.18 54.24
C PHE A 800 52.52 43.85 54.24
N ASN A 801 51.89 44.04 55.41
CA ASN A 801 50.61 44.76 55.48
C ASN A 801 50.75 46.27 55.20
N ASP A 802 51.87 46.88 55.61
CA ASP A 802 52.13 48.31 55.38
C ASP A 802 52.48 48.57 53.90
N GLU A 803 53.18 47.63 53.28
CA GLU A 803 53.47 47.64 51.85
C GLU A 803 52.20 47.56 51.01
N LYS A 804 51.26 46.69 51.36
CA LYS A 804 49.95 46.62 50.68
C LYS A 804 49.19 47.94 50.73
N ALA A 805 49.18 48.62 51.88
CA ALA A 805 48.50 49.90 52.02
C ALA A 805 49.12 50.99 51.12
N ARG A 806 50.45 51.01 50.97
CA ARG A 806 51.14 51.91 50.04
C ARG A 806 50.83 51.58 48.58
N LEU A 807 50.80 50.31 48.23
CA LEU A 807 50.42 49.84 46.90
C LEU A 807 48.95 50.11 46.59
N ASP A 808 48.05 50.08 47.57
CA ASP A 808 46.63 50.44 47.38
C ASP A 808 46.47 51.92 46.99
N ASN A 809 47.23 52.81 47.62
CA ASN A 809 47.25 54.23 47.27
C ASN A 809 47.85 54.45 45.87
N PHE A 810 48.90 53.71 45.52
CA PHE A 810 49.49 53.77 44.18
C PHE A 810 48.52 53.27 43.10
N ALA A 811 47.76 52.20 43.40
CA ALA A 811 46.71 51.70 42.51
C ALA A 811 45.60 52.75 42.30
N ILE A 812 45.17 53.45 43.36
CA ILE A 812 44.16 54.53 43.25
C ILE A 812 44.67 55.63 42.33
N GLN A 813 45.93 56.05 42.47
CA GLN A 813 46.48 57.10 41.63
C GLN A 813 46.57 56.67 40.15
N LEU A 814 46.96 55.42 39.87
CA LEU A 814 46.98 54.88 38.50
C LEU A 814 45.58 54.68 37.90
N GLN A 815 44.55 54.49 38.73
CA GLN A 815 43.15 54.48 38.28
C GLN A 815 42.66 55.89 37.95
N ASN A 816 43.07 56.90 38.71
CA ASN A 816 42.77 58.31 38.43
C ASN A 816 43.51 58.84 37.18
N GLU A 817 44.67 58.26 36.84
CA GLU A 817 45.45 58.60 35.65
C GLU A 817 45.47 57.42 34.65
N PRO A 818 44.37 57.17 33.91
CA PRO A 818 44.20 55.96 33.11
C PRO A 818 45.20 55.82 31.95
N THR A 819 45.76 56.93 31.46
CA THR A 819 46.77 56.95 30.39
C THR A 819 48.21 56.91 30.90
N ALA A 820 48.44 57.00 32.22
CA ALA A 820 49.77 56.93 32.79
C ALA A 820 50.26 55.48 32.98
N GLN A 821 51.57 55.28 32.87
CA GLN A 821 52.24 54.03 33.19
C GLN A 821 52.85 54.10 34.60
N GLY A 822 52.66 53.02 35.37
CA GLY A 822 53.27 52.86 36.69
C GLY A 822 54.60 52.12 36.58
N TYR A 823 55.66 52.67 37.17
CA TYR A 823 56.97 52.04 37.25
C TYR A 823 57.28 51.66 38.69
N ILE A 824 57.73 50.42 38.90
CA ILE A 824 58.13 49.86 40.21
C ILE A 824 59.61 49.53 40.12
N ILE A 825 60.44 50.35 40.74
CA ILE A 825 61.89 50.24 40.68
C ILE A 825 62.38 49.62 41.98
N GLY A 826 62.98 48.43 41.91
CA GLY A 826 63.46 47.70 43.08
C GLY A 826 64.98 47.74 43.17
N TYR A 827 65.49 48.13 44.34
CA TYR A 827 66.89 48.05 44.72
C TYR A 827 67.07 46.97 45.79
N GLY A 828 67.88 45.94 45.49
CA GLY A 828 68.15 44.84 46.42
C GLY A 828 69.18 45.21 47.48
N SER A 829 69.19 44.55 48.65
CA SER A 829 70.38 44.57 49.53
C SER A 829 71.41 43.49 49.15
N CYS A 830 70.98 42.57 48.29
CA CYS A 830 71.75 41.48 47.70
C CYS A 830 71.17 41.08 46.34
N ASP A 831 71.89 40.25 45.59
CA ASP A 831 71.56 39.90 44.21
C ASP A 831 70.12 39.37 44.04
N ALA A 832 69.42 39.85 43.01
CA ALA A 832 68.02 39.55 42.67
C ALA A 832 66.94 39.89 43.72
N GLU A 833 67.28 40.45 44.89
CA GLU A 833 66.30 40.76 45.94
C GLU A 833 65.34 41.91 45.53
N GLY A 834 65.88 42.96 44.91
CA GLY A 834 65.13 44.15 44.48
C GLY A 834 64.08 43.82 43.43
N LEU A 835 64.48 43.11 42.38
CA LEU A 835 63.56 42.65 41.34
C LEU A 835 62.48 41.70 41.88
N THR A 836 62.83 40.81 42.82
CA THR A 836 61.86 39.92 43.47
C THR A 836 60.79 40.72 44.24
N ARG A 837 61.20 41.78 44.94
CA ARG A 837 60.27 42.66 45.67
C ARG A 837 59.40 43.49 44.72
N ALA A 838 59.97 44.01 43.63
CA ALA A 838 59.24 44.74 42.60
C ALA A 838 58.19 43.85 41.90
N ASN A 839 58.54 42.61 41.55
CA ASN A 839 57.60 41.66 40.95
C ASN A 839 56.46 41.28 41.90
N ARG A 840 56.75 41.08 43.20
CA ARG A 840 55.71 40.82 44.18
C ARG A 840 54.76 42.01 44.36
N ALA A 841 55.27 43.24 44.33
CA ALA A 841 54.46 44.44 44.36
C ALA A 841 53.57 44.55 43.10
N LYS A 842 54.13 44.26 41.92
CA LYS A 842 53.37 44.15 40.66
C LYS A 842 52.27 43.09 40.76
N ASP A 843 52.57 41.90 41.26
CA ASP A 843 51.59 40.82 41.40
C ASP A 843 50.44 41.21 42.33
N TYR A 844 50.70 41.96 43.41
CA TYR A 844 49.63 42.46 44.28
C TYR A 844 48.74 43.48 43.56
N LEU A 845 49.34 44.44 42.84
CA LEU A 845 48.61 45.44 42.07
C LEU A 845 47.76 44.83 40.95
N VAL A 846 48.28 43.80 40.28
CA VAL A 846 47.57 43.09 39.21
C VAL A 846 46.48 42.19 39.79
N ASN A 847 46.88 41.22 40.62
CA ASN A 847 45.97 40.15 41.04
C ASN A 847 44.99 40.57 42.15
N THR A 848 45.33 41.59 42.95
CA THR A 848 44.46 42.06 44.06
C THR A 848 43.76 43.37 43.74
N ARG A 849 44.42 44.31 43.05
CA ARG A 849 43.85 45.64 42.73
C ARG A 849 43.36 45.79 41.28
N GLY A 850 43.55 44.77 40.45
CA GLY A 850 43.01 44.71 39.10
C GLY A 850 43.63 45.70 38.12
N ILE A 851 44.83 46.20 38.38
CA ILE A 851 45.55 47.06 37.43
C ILE A 851 46.08 46.19 36.28
N ASP A 852 45.84 46.62 35.04
CA ASP A 852 46.33 45.91 33.86
C ASP A 852 47.86 45.73 33.90
N ALA A 853 48.32 44.49 33.68
CA ALA A 853 49.73 44.12 33.80
C ALA A 853 50.64 44.85 32.79
N GLY A 854 50.09 45.28 31.65
CA GLY A 854 50.79 46.07 30.62
C GLY A 854 50.96 47.54 31.00
N ARG A 855 50.24 48.04 32.02
CA ARG A 855 50.40 49.39 32.57
C ARG A 855 51.46 49.48 33.67
N LEU A 856 52.03 48.35 34.10
CA LEU A 856 53.00 48.27 35.19
C LEU A 856 54.34 47.72 34.70
N MET A 857 55.41 48.48 34.87
CA MET A 857 56.77 48.10 34.51
C MET A 857 57.64 47.94 35.76
N THR A 858 58.26 46.77 35.92
CA THR A 858 59.22 46.49 36.99
C THR A 858 60.64 46.70 36.47
N VAL A 859 61.44 47.48 37.19
CA VAL A 859 62.84 47.76 36.84
C VAL A 859 63.74 47.27 37.95
N ASP A 860 64.74 46.46 37.60
CA ASP A 860 65.85 46.12 38.50
C ASP A 860 66.91 47.22 38.40
N ALA A 861 67.10 47.96 39.49
CA ALA A 861 68.04 49.07 39.53
C ALA A 861 69.35 48.74 40.27
N GLY A 862 69.60 47.45 40.54
CA GLY A 862 70.81 46.97 41.20
C GLY A 862 70.69 46.93 42.72
N CYS A 863 71.83 46.93 43.42
CA CYS A 863 71.85 46.75 44.87
C CYS A 863 72.23 48.02 45.63
N LEU A 864 71.53 48.34 46.71
CA LEU A 864 71.87 49.37 47.69
C LEU A 864 72.27 48.73 49.03
N PRO A 865 72.92 49.48 49.96
CA PRO A 865 73.23 48.94 51.29
C PRO A 865 71.99 48.43 52.05
N GLU A 866 70.82 49.03 51.81
CA GLU A 866 69.52 48.60 52.32
C GLU A 866 68.52 48.44 51.17
N LEU A 867 67.56 47.53 51.32
CA LEU A 867 66.49 47.30 50.34
C LEU A 867 65.66 48.58 50.18
N ASP A 868 65.40 48.98 48.95
CA ASP A 868 64.53 50.11 48.61
C ASP A 868 63.62 49.80 47.41
N VAL A 869 62.38 50.27 47.44
CA VAL A 869 61.41 50.14 46.35
C VAL A 869 60.76 51.49 46.09
N GLN A 870 60.83 51.93 44.84
CA GLN A 870 60.30 53.22 44.41
C GLN A 870 59.14 53.02 43.44
N LEU A 871 58.07 53.78 43.66
CA LEU A 871 56.89 53.80 42.82
C LEU A 871 56.84 55.12 42.06
N TRP A 872 56.72 55.05 40.74
CA TRP A 872 56.73 56.20 39.84
C TRP A 872 55.51 56.20 38.92
N ILE A 873 55.04 57.40 38.58
CA ILE A 873 53.95 57.60 37.61
C ILE A 873 54.51 58.41 36.43
N ALA A 874 54.44 57.82 35.25
CA ALA A 874 54.83 58.45 33.99
C ALA A 874 53.59 58.75 33.15
N PRO A 875 53.18 60.03 33.02
CA PRO A 875 52.15 60.44 32.08
C PRO A 875 52.54 60.10 30.64
N GLN A 876 51.56 59.91 29.77
CA GLN A 876 51.80 59.64 28.35
C GLN A 876 52.68 60.73 27.72
N GLY A 877 53.81 60.34 27.13
CA GLY A 877 54.79 61.26 26.52
C GLY A 877 55.90 61.75 27.45
N ALA A 878 55.87 61.44 28.75
CA ALA A 878 56.99 61.68 29.65
C ALA A 878 58.10 60.62 29.46
N THR A 879 59.35 60.98 29.74
CA THR A 879 60.48 60.05 29.70
C THR A 879 60.38 59.00 30.82
N PRO A 880 60.53 57.68 30.50
CA PRO A 880 60.49 56.61 31.50
C PRO A 880 61.55 56.77 32.59
N PRO A 881 61.22 56.54 33.88
CA PRO A 881 62.21 56.54 34.96
C PRO A 881 63.04 55.24 34.91
N THR A 882 64.37 55.37 34.95
CA THR A 882 65.32 54.24 34.82
C THR A 882 65.99 53.82 36.13
N GLY A 883 65.66 54.50 37.24
CA GLY A 883 66.34 54.37 38.54
C GLY A 883 67.55 55.29 38.64
N ASP A 884 67.80 55.80 39.84
CA ASP A 884 69.02 56.53 40.18
C ASP A 884 70.18 55.54 40.40
N ALA A 885 71.35 55.84 39.82
CA ALA A 885 72.56 55.04 39.95
C ALA A 885 73.41 55.42 41.18
N GLN A 886 73.01 56.46 41.90
CA GLN A 886 73.74 56.97 43.05
C GLN A 886 73.64 56.00 44.24
N GLY A 887 74.80 55.49 44.68
CA GLY A 887 74.90 54.55 45.81
C GLY A 887 74.78 53.07 45.44
N VAL A 888 74.56 52.73 44.16
CA VAL A 888 74.41 51.35 43.69
C VAL A 888 75.73 50.57 43.79
N ILE A 889 75.69 49.43 44.48
CA ILE A 889 76.78 48.48 44.70
C ILE A 889 76.82 47.49 43.51
N SER A 890 77.98 47.35 42.87
CA SER A 890 78.19 46.38 41.79
C SER A 890 79.60 45.74 41.88
N PRO A 891 79.72 44.38 41.82
CA PRO A 891 78.62 43.42 41.73
C PRO A 891 77.81 43.33 43.02
N CYS A 892 76.52 42.98 42.91
CA CYS A 892 75.63 42.79 44.05
C CYS A 892 76.18 41.76 45.05
N PRO A 893 76.10 42.00 46.37
CA PRO A 893 76.48 40.99 47.36
C PRO A 893 75.61 39.74 47.28
N ASP A 894 76.18 38.57 47.57
CA ASP A 894 75.40 37.32 47.67
C ASP A 894 74.41 37.40 48.84
N CYS A 895 73.16 37.00 48.61
CA CYS A 895 72.15 36.94 49.68
C CYS A 895 72.56 35.94 50.77
N LYS A 896 72.58 36.39 52.04
CA LYS A 896 72.86 35.52 53.19
C LYS A 896 71.84 34.37 53.23
N LYS A 897 72.29 33.13 52.99
CA LYS A 897 71.45 31.92 53.10
C LYS A 897 70.90 31.80 54.53
N LYS A 898 69.57 31.82 54.68
CA LYS A 898 68.91 31.52 55.96
C LYS A 898 69.34 30.12 56.45
N PRO A 899 69.72 29.94 57.73
CA PRO A 899 70.09 28.63 58.24
C PRO A 899 68.91 27.67 58.16
N ALA A 900 69.17 26.48 57.62
CA ALA A 900 68.19 25.40 57.54
C ALA A 900 67.75 24.99 58.95
N THR A 901 66.51 25.29 59.31
CA THR A 901 65.86 24.70 60.48
C THR A 901 65.72 23.20 60.27
N ARG A 902 66.41 22.42 61.11
CA ARG A 902 66.42 20.97 61.12
C ARG A 902 65.11 20.43 61.71
N ARG A 903 64.29 19.82 60.83
CA ARG A 903 63.37 18.67 60.97
C ARG A 903 62.44 18.53 62.20
N ARG A 904 61.14 18.37 61.90
CA ARG A 904 60.24 17.24 62.29
C ARG A 904 59.29 17.05 61.11
N GLY A 905 58.97 15.90 60.54
CA GLY A 905 58.93 14.52 61.01
C GLY A 905 57.53 13.97 60.66
N ALA A 906 57.46 12.94 59.79
CA ALA A 906 56.26 12.18 59.37
C ALA A 906 55.26 12.94 58.46
N ARG A 907 54.64 12.36 57.42
CA ARG A 907 54.28 10.96 57.16
C ARG A 907 54.05 10.73 55.65
N ARG A 908 54.38 9.51 55.20
CA ARG A 908 54.16 8.90 53.87
C ARG A 908 52.69 8.80 53.43
N ARG A 909 52.53 8.71 52.09
CA ARG A 909 51.54 8.04 51.22
C ARG A 909 51.00 9.06 50.21
N GLY A 910 51.03 8.87 48.90
CA GLY A 910 51.03 7.65 48.08
C GLY A 910 49.85 7.78 47.12
N GLU A 911 50.09 7.55 45.81
CA GLU A 911 49.10 7.43 44.71
C GLU A 911 48.29 8.73 44.46
N GLU A 912 48.16 9.24 43.23
CA GLU A 912 47.72 8.62 41.98
C GLU A 912 48.22 9.45 40.78
#